data_AF-A0A7S2KIR7-F1
#
_entry.id   AF-A0A7S2KIR7-F1
#
_cell.length_a   1.000
_cell.length_b   1.000
_cell.length_c   1.000
_cell.angle_alpha   90.00
_cell.angle_beta   90.00
_cell.angle_gamma   90.00
#
_symmetry.space_group_name_H-M   'P 1'
#
loop_
_entity.id
_entity.type
_entity.pdbx_description
1 polymer ?
#
loop_
_entity_poly.entity_id
_entity_poly.type
_entity_poly.pdbx_seq_one_letter_code
_entity_poly.pdbx_strand_id
1 'polypeptide(L)'
;GFGTSFIQPAPLSFTMNSKADILLVGFGGSTPAPVLELVSQAVSKHGYQSIQPLRSQNFEYELLKAPYRTFLNTAAGKTTDTQLIIYNLPSSLTEYLSEASQKEASFIRSTLFAGSNASAGQVIAFDVSSNSFLGLDSSSSDIIDFIKTNPSLSGSLACATLAALSALDSKATEQLLPATTQSDTVVLIGSGGREHALAVALAQSPLVKEVIVCPGNGGTKAEGGKISNAVDSDGNPISKQDNDTVLELVRRVNAKMVVVGPEQPLVDGVVDVLAVECPSVKVFGPSKAGAELEASKAFTKDFLQQHGIPTAKYQNFTSADEAIAYVKSLDPNDRQVVKASGLAAGKGVLLPTTQEETIEAVKEIMSDKAFGAAGDTCVIESFMTGPEASCLAFCDGKTAVLMPAAQDHKRALDNDEGLNTGGMGAYAPAPCVTPEMHKEIEAMCIKTVEKMAERGTPYVGVLYAGMMLTPNGPSMLEYNCRFGDPETQVVLPLLETDLYEVMTACCDGKLDSIDVRFKENVSAATVVCAAKGYPESYPKGMAIQGLEQAGSVDNVKVYHAGTKLDDENVTRCSGGRVLAVTGMGSNLTEALAASYKAVKQITFEDSNGDSLMHYRTDIAKGAIRKKLRIGVLGSTRGTALLPVMEAIATGSLHAEIVAVVSNRSKALILEKGKSLGVTVTTQFVSSKGLTRDQYDAECTSVLVGAGVEYMLLVGYMRILSKQFCDYWGGRCINVHPSLLPKHAGGMDLEVHQAVIDAKESESGCTIHEVTEEVDGGPIVIQKVVKVDDSDTAESLKSKVQALEGVAFIEAIQKKCKTTVSYADAGVSIDAGNSLVEMIKPACKATRRPGCDADLGGFGGLFDLAAAGYKSEDTIIIGATDGVGTKLRVAHMTKKHESVGIDLVAMCVNDLIVAGGEPLFFLDYFATGKLDVNEAAAVVRGIAEGCSQAGCGLIGGETAEMPSMYAPGDYDLAGFSVGAVHKDKVLPQNVSAGDVLLGLPSSGVHSNGFSLVRKLVEKANLDYESACPWDKNAGTVGDSLLTPTKIYVKCCLPLLKKDMLTGLSHITGGGLLENLPRSLPSNVKAEITGHPPLPAVFSWMKQISGLDDYEMLRTFNNGVGMVLIVKSDVVDEAKTLLREAGEDVVYDLGVLTERQGDEEQVEMKCSLA
;
A
#
# COMPACT_ATOMS: atom_id res chain seq x y z
N GLY A 1 -0.84 -38.33 -20.89
CA GLY A 1 0.02 -39.39 -20.30
C GLY A 1 1.05 -38.72 -19.41
N PHE A 2 1.23 -39.25 -18.19
CA PHE A 2 2.30 -39.08 -17.17
C PHE A 2 3.22 -37.82 -17.27
N GLY A 3 3.48 -36.99 -16.25
CA GLY A 3 3.26 -37.02 -14.81
C GLY A 3 3.87 -35.74 -14.16
N THR A 4 3.53 -35.50 -12.90
CA THR A 4 3.83 -34.36 -12.01
C THR A 4 5.31 -34.10 -11.70
N SER A 5 5.76 -32.83 -11.58
CA SER A 5 6.57 -32.29 -10.43
C SER A 5 7.16 -30.87 -10.63
N PHE A 6 6.91 -30.03 -9.62
CA PHE A 6 7.71 -28.92 -9.05
C PHE A 6 8.24 -27.75 -9.89
N ILE A 7 7.64 -26.58 -9.64
CA ILE A 7 8.21 -25.23 -9.78
C ILE A 7 9.26 -25.03 -8.68
N GLN A 8 10.52 -24.78 -9.06
CA GLN A 8 11.52 -24.11 -8.22
C GLN A 8 11.64 -22.63 -8.67
N PRO A 9 11.74 -21.67 -7.74
CA PRO A 9 11.99 -20.27 -8.08
C PRO A 9 13.43 -20.08 -8.57
N ALA A 10 13.57 -19.31 -9.65
CA ALA A 10 14.85 -18.90 -10.21
C ALA A 10 15.71 -18.16 -9.18
N PRO A 11 17.01 -18.48 -9.04
CA PRO A 11 17.94 -17.61 -8.33
C PRO A 11 18.18 -16.35 -9.18
N LEU A 12 17.94 -15.19 -8.56
CA LEU A 12 18.36 -13.88 -9.05
C LEU A 12 19.84 -13.92 -9.44
N SER A 13 20.11 -13.84 -10.74
CA SER A 13 21.45 -13.63 -11.28
C SER A 13 21.84 -12.16 -11.09
N PHE A 14 22.68 -11.86 -10.09
CA PHE A 14 23.49 -10.64 -10.10
C PHE A 14 24.73 -10.90 -10.97
N THR A 15 24.83 -10.21 -12.10
CA THR A 15 26.07 -10.11 -12.86
C THR A 15 26.97 -9.07 -12.18
N MET A 16 27.91 -9.53 -11.34
CA MET A 16 29.02 -8.68 -10.89
C MET A 16 30.08 -8.61 -12.00
N ASN A 17 30.31 -7.41 -12.54
CA ASN A 17 31.51 -7.13 -13.33
C ASN A 17 32.68 -6.79 -12.39
N SER A 18 33.79 -7.51 -12.59
CA SER A 18 35.21 -7.23 -12.26
C SER A 18 35.72 -7.18 -10.81
N LYS A 19 36.61 -8.16 -10.49
CA LYS A 19 37.86 -8.14 -9.69
C LYS A 19 37.88 -7.35 -8.35
N ALA A 20 38.07 -8.06 -7.24
CA ALA A 20 38.40 -7.49 -5.92
C ALA A 20 39.86 -7.83 -5.55
N ASP A 21 40.68 -6.84 -5.17
CA ASP A 21 42.13 -7.01 -4.94
C ASP A 21 42.55 -7.04 -3.45
N ILE A 22 41.71 -6.63 -2.49
CA ILE A 22 42.08 -6.47 -1.05
C ILE A 22 40.94 -6.92 -0.12
N LEU A 23 41.25 -7.71 0.92
CA LEU A 23 40.30 -8.15 1.96
C LEU A 23 40.66 -7.54 3.33
N LEU A 24 39.73 -6.78 3.92
CA LEU A 24 39.88 -6.17 5.25
C LEU A 24 39.13 -7.01 6.30
N VAL A 25 39.81 -7.46 7.35
CA VAL A 25 39.20 -8.24 8.45
C VAL A 25 39.49 -7.55 9.78
N GLY A 26 38.43 -7.18 10.53
CA GLY A 26 38.53 -6.73 11.92
C GLY A 26 38.52 -5.21 12.14
N PHE A 27 37.43 -4.53 11.77
CA PHE A 27 37.18 -3.15 12.18
C PHE A 27 35.77 -2.99 12.77
N GLY A 28 35.69 -2.80 14.09
CA GLY A 28 34.57 -2.13 14.74
C GLY A 28 34.77 -0.61 14.61
N GLY A 29 33.77 0.11 14.11
CA GLY A 29 33.80 1.56 13.92
C GLY A 29 34.35 2.05 12.56
N SER A 30 34.31 3.38 12.35
CA SER A 30 34.82 4.03 11.13
C SER A 30 36.34 3.84 10.98
N THR A 31 36.79 3.50 9.77
CA THR A 31 38.20 3.17 9.47
C THR A 31 39.13 4.31 9.89
N PRO A 32 40.11 4.09 10.79
CA PRO A 32 41.02 5.14 11.22
C PRO A 32 41.81 5.75 10.04
N ALA A 33 41.99 7.08 10.03
CA ALA A 33 42.68 7.79 8.96
C ALA A 33 44.08 7.24 8.59
N PRO A 34 44.93 6.77 9.53
CA PRO A 34 46.23 6.17 9.19
C PRO A 34 46.11 4.88 8.39
N VAL A 35 45.01 4.11 8.56
CA VAL A 35 44.74 2.88 7.80
C VAL A 35 44.34 3.21 6.38
N LEU A 36 43.51 4.24 6.19
CA LEU A 36 43.18 4.78 4.86
C LEU A 36 44.42 5.29 4.13
N GLU A 37 45.37 5.90 4.85
CA GLU A 37 46.63 6.41 4.29
C GLU A 37 47.57 5.26 3.87
N LEU A 38 47.71 4.21 4.69
CA LEU A 38 48.49 2.99 4.36
C LEU A 38 47.90 2.23 3.16
N VAL A 39 46.57 2.10 3.12
CA VAL A 39 45.85 1.47 1.99
C VAL A 39 45.99 2.31 0.72
N SER A 40 45.89 3.64 0.83
CA SER A 40 46.10 4.57 -0.28
C SER A 40 47.54 4.50 -0.82
N GLN A 41 48.54 4.39 0.06
CA GLN A 41 49.94 4.18 -0.32
C GLN A 41 50.14 2.83 -1.03
N ALA A 42 49.54 1.73 -0.54
CA ALA A 42 49.62 0.42 -1.17
C ALA A 42 48.96 0.38 -2.57
N VAL A 43 47.78 1.00 -2.71
CA VAL A 43 47.08 1.17 -3.98
C VAL A 43 47.93 1.97 -4.98
N SER A 44 48.54 3.08 -4.52
CA SER A 44 49.38 3.93 -5.36
C SER A 44 50.70 3.29 -5.80
N LYS A 45 51.28 2.41 -4.98
CA LYS A 45 52.62 1.83 -5.20
C LYS A 45 52.58 0.49 -5.94
N HIS A 46 51.48 -0.27 -5.82
CA HIS A 46 51.38 -1.64 -6.35
C HIS A 46 50.20 -1.85 -7.33
N GLY A 47 49.37 -0.84 -7.59
CA GLY A 47 48.44 -0.83 -8.74
C GLY A 47 47.08 -1.52 -8.54
N TYR A 48 46.64 -1.74 -7.30
CA TYR A 48 45.34 -2.37 -6.98
C TYR A 48 44.14 -1.48 -7.32
N GLN A 49 43.04 -2.04 -7.84
CA GLN A 49 41.96 -1.24 -8.46
C GLN A 49 40.66 -1.07 -7.64
N SER A 50 40.40 -1.88 -6.60
CA SER A 50 39.19 -1.71 -5.78
C SER A 50 39.34 -2.21 -4.32
N ILE A 51 38.65 -1.55 -3.38
CA ILE A 51 38.53 -1.96 -1.98
C ILE A 51 37.11 -2.48 -1.77
N GLN A 52 36.95 -3.73 -1.33
CA GLN A 52 35.66 -4.24 -0.87
C GLN A 52 35.70 -4.45 0.65
N PRO A 53 35.02 -3.59 1.44
CA PRO A 53 34.77 -3.90 2.85
C PRO A 53 33.73 -5.03 2.92
N LEU A 54 34.10 -6.19 3.46
CA LEU A 54 33.13 -7.21 3.86
C LEU A 54 32.39 -6.69 5.10
N ARG A 55 31.17 -6.19 4.90
CA ARG A 55 30.17 -6.06 5.96
C ARG A 55 29.11 -7.11 5.71
N SER A 56 28.96 -8.09 6.61
CA SER A 56 27.86 -9.04 6.48
C SER A 56 27.24 -9.39 7.82
N GLN A 57 25.93 -9.13 7.85
CA GLN A 57 24.91 -9.68 8.73
C GLN A 57 25.11 -11.19 8.96
N ASN A 58 24.96 -11.64 10.21
CA ASN A 58 24.93 -13.05 10.64
C ASN A 58 26.15 -13.92 10.32
N PHE A 59 27.36 -13.39 10.51
CA PHE A 59 28.57 -14.13 10.13
C PHE A 59 29.64 -14.29 11.23
N GLU A 60 29.48 -13.74 12.44
CA GLU A 60 30.58 -13.71 13.42
C GLU A 60 30.91 -15.06 14.07
N TYR A 61 29.93 -15.96 14.27
CA TYR A 61 30.22 -17.27 14.88
C TYR A 61 30.81 -18.29 13.90
N GLU A 62 30.47 -18.20 12.60
CA GLU A 62 31.09 -19.01 11.55
C GLU A 62 32.38 -18.39 11.00
N LEU A 63 32.60 -17.06 11.11
CA LEU A 63 33.90 -16.43 10.80
C LEU A 63 34.98 -16.69 11.84
N LEU A 64 34.64 -17.07 13.08
CA LEU A 64 35.63 -17.62 14.01
C LEU A 64 36.11 -19.02 13.58
N LYS A 65 35.31 -19.76 12.77
CA LYS A 65 35.71 -21.03 12.13
C LYS A 65 36.27 -20.86 10.70
N ALA A 66 35.84 -19.83 9.97
CA ALA A 66 36.18 -19.59 8.57
C ALA A 66 37.68 -19.40 8.26
N PRO A 67 38.53 -18.76 9.10
CA PRO A 67 39.96 -18.63 8.80
C PRO A 67 40.62 -20.01 8.68
N TYR A 68 40.09 -21.04 9.34
CA TYR A 68 40.57 -22.41 9.20
C TYR A 68 40.20 -23.06 7.85
N ARG A 69 39.02 -22.74 7.28
CA ARG A 69 38.55 -23.33 6.00
C ARG A 69 39.10 -22.64 4.76
N THR A 70 39.28 -21.32 4.79
CA THR A 70 39.82 -20.56 3.65
C THR A 70 41.32 -20.83 3.44
N PHE A 71 42.06 -21.06 4.54
CA PHE A 71 43.51 -21.36 4.49
C PHE A 71 43.81 -22.81 4.05
N LEU A 72 42.96 -23.78 4.41
CA LEU A 72 43.10 -25.17 3.95
C LEU A 72 42.78 -25.32 2.45
N ASN A 73 41.87 -24.51 1.90
CA ASN A 73 41.56 -24.54 0.46
C ASN A 73 42.67 -23.96 -0.42
N THR A 74 43.43 -22.97 0.09
CA THR A 74 44.61 -22.41 -0.60
C THR A 74 45.81 -23.35 -0.49
N ALA A 75 46.00 -24.04 0.63
CA ALA A 75 46.98 -25.12 0.75
C ALA A 75 46.64 -26.38 -0.08
N ALA A 76 45.35 -26.57 -0.43
CA ALA A 76 44.87 -27.69 -1.25
C ALA A 76 44.72 -27.37 -2.76
N GLY A 77 45.26 -26.24 -3.24
CA GLY A 77 45.39 -25.98 -4.68
C GLY A 77 44.14 -25.46 -5.40
N LYS A 78 43.18 -24.86 -4.69
CA LYS A 78 42.10 -24.07 -5.34
C LYS A 78 42.33 -22.59 -5.11
N THR A 79 42.70 -21.89 -6.18
CA THR A 79 42.95 -20.45 -6.23
C THR A 79 41.66 -19.67 -6.02
N THR A 80 41.56 -18.96 -4.90
CA THR A 80 40.66 -17.80 -4.73
C THR A 80 41.48 -16.52 -4.93
N ASP A 81 40.96 -15.57 -5.71
CA ASP A 81 41.62 -14.35 -6.20
C ASP A 81 41.92 -13.28 -5.11
N THR A 82 42.33 -13.65 -3.90
CA THR A 82 42.61 -12.72 -2.79
C THR A 82 44.12 -12.56 -2.56
N GLN A 83 44.66 -11.33 -2.64
CA GLN A 83 46.12 -11.08 -2.58
C GLN A 83 46.64 -10.47 -1.27
N LEU A 84 45.82 -9.75 -0.48
CA LEU A 84 46.28 -9.06 0.75
C LEU A 84 45.27 -9.18 1.91
N ILE A 85 45.74 -9.54 3.11
CA ILE A 85 44.95 -9.64 4.35
C ILE A 85 45.54 -8.72 5.42
N ILE A 86 44.69 -7.93 6.09
CA ILE A 86 45.08 -6.95 7.10
C ILE A 86 44.48 -7.33 8.46
N TYR A 87 45.31 -7.45 9.51
CA TYR A 87 44.91 -7.80 10.89
C TYR A 87 45.05 -6.62 11.87
N ASN A 88 44.11 -6.53 12.83
CA ASN A 88 44.18 -5.65 14.00
C ASN A 88 43.89 -6.46 15.28
N LEU A 89 44.76 -6.33 16.29
CA LEU A 89 44.55 -6.87 17.64
C LEU A 89 44.18 -5.70 18.57
N PRO A 90 42.91 -5.57 19.02
CA PRO A 90 42.51 -4.54 19.96
C PRO A 90 43.31 -4.64 21.27
N SER A 91 43.75 -3.51 21.79
CA SER A 91 44.43 -3.41 23.10
C SER A 91 43.55 -3.88 24.27
N SER A 92 42.23 -3.93 24.10
CA SER A 92 41.26 -4.34 25.13
C SER A 92 41.23 -5.86 25.40
N LEU A 93 41.79 -6.70 24.52
CA LEU A 93 41.84 -8.16 24.75
C LEU A 93 42.90 -8.59 25.77
N THR A 94 43.88 -7.73 26.09
CA THR A 94 44.99 -8.08 27.01
C THR A 94 44.70 -7.81 28.48
N GLU A 95 43.71 -7.00 28.81
CA GLU A 95 43.38 -6.65 30.21
C GLU A 95 42.67 -7.78 30.97
N TYR A 96 42.12 -8.77 30.25
CA TYR A 96 41.40 -9.92 30.82
C TYR A 96 42.24 -11.20 30.95
N LEU A 97 43.54 -11.13 30.64
CA LEU A 97 44.46 -12.27 30.67
C LEU A 97 45.14 -12.41 32.05
N SER A 98 45.47 -13.63 32.46
CA SER A 98 46.29 -13.88 33.66
C SER A 98 47.68 -13.22 33.56
N GLU A 99 48.32 -12.90 34.68
CA GLU A 99 49.62 -12.20 34.70
C GLU A 99 50.74 -12.95 33.92
N ALA A 100 50.67 -14.28 33.86
CA ALA A 100 51.57 -15.11 33.06
C ALA A 100 51.28 -14.99 31.55
N SER A 101 50.00 -14.97 31.17
CA SER A 101 49.54 -14.80 29.79
C SER A 101 49.71 -13.36 29.28
N GLN A 102 49.63 -12.36 30.17
CA GLN A 102 49.97 -10.97 29.87
C GLN A 102 51.47 -10.80 29.57
N LYS A 103 52.33 -11.53 30.30
CA LYS A 103 53.77 -11.58 30.00
C LYS A 103 54.06 -12.26 28.65
N GLU A 104 53.36 -13.35 28.34
CA GLU A 104 53.49 -14.06 27.06
C GLU A 104 52.97 -13.23 25.88
N ALA A 105 51.81 -12.59 26.02
CA ALA A 105 51.24 -11.67 25.03
C ALA A 105 52.10 -10.41 24.86
N SER A 106 52.63 -9.84 25.95
CA SER A 106 53.57 -8.71 25.90
C SER A 106 54.91 -9.09 25.27
N PHE A 107 55.40 -10.31 25.53
CA PHE A 107 56.61 -10.85 24.90
C PHE A 107 56.42 -11.01 23.39
N ILE A 108 55.34 -11.65 22.95
CA ILE A 108 55.00 -11.82 21.53
C ILE A 108 54.80 -10.47 20.84
N ARG A 109 54.11 -9.52 21.50
CA ARG A 109 53.95 -8.13 21.03
C ARG A 109 55.31 -7.44 20.91
N SER A 110 56.15 -7.48 21.94
CA SER A 110 57.49 -6.87 21.91
C SER A 110 58.41 -7.47 20.84
N THR A 111 58.24 -8.76 20.53
CA THR A 111 59.05 -9.49 19.54
C THR A 111 58.58 -9.23 18.10
N LEU A 112 57.26 -9.13 17.88
CA LEU A 112 56.68 -8.78 16.56
C LEU A 112 56.87 -7.30 16.20
N PHE A 113 57.03 -6.41 17.19
CA PHE A 113 57.16 -4.97 16.98
C PHE A 113 58.56 -4.42 17.31
N ALA A 114 59.58 -5.28 17.40
CA ALA A 114 60.96 -4.92 17.70
C ALA A 114 61.59 -4.11 16.55
N GLY A 115 61.34 -2.80 16.55
CA GLY A 115 61.92 -1.86 15.58
C GLY A 115 61.32 -0.46 15.57
N SER A 116 60.14 -0.23 16.15
CA SER A 116 59.53 1.11 16.15
C SER A 116 59.16 1.58 17.56
N ASN A 117 59.84 2.64 18.01
CA ASN A 117 59.41 3.44 19.15
C ASN A 117 58.18 4.28 18.74
N ALA A 118 56.97 3.74 18.81
CA ALA A 118 55.73 4.53 18.70
C ALA A 118 54.51 3.80 19.31
N SER A 119 53.61 4.59 19.91
CA SER A 119 52.43 4.20 20.70
C SER A 119 51.27 3.58 19.92
N ALA A 120 50.52 2.71 20.62
CA ALA A 120 49.11 2.31 20.45
C ALA A 120 48.47 2.39 19.05
N GLY A 121 48.25 1.20 18.45
CA GLY A 121 47.47 1.00 17.23
C GLY A 121 48.36 0.71 16.02
N GLN A 122 48.76 -0.54 15.82
CA GLN A 122 49.52 -0.94 14.64
C GLN A 122 48.88 -2.15 13.97
N VAL A 123 48.75 -2.03 12.65
CA VAL A 123 48.12 -2.95 11.71
C VAL A 123 49.22 -3.75 11.01
N ILE A 124 49.05 -5.07 10.88
CA ILE A 124 49.98 -5.93 10.13
C ILE A 124 49.30 -6.35 8.82
N ALA A 125 49.98 -6.14 7.70
CA ALA A 125 49.53 -6.59 6.38
C ALA A 125 50.31 -7.84 5.95
N PHE A 126 49.59 -8.91 5.66
CA PHE A 126 50.13 -10.15 5.13
C PHE A 126 49.83 -10.26 3.63
N ASP A 127 50.87 -10.31 2.83
CA ASP A 127 50.77 -10.53 1.40
C ASP A 127 50.76 -12.03 1.12
N VAL A 128 49.60 -12.50 0.64
CA VAL A 128 49.33 -13.91 0.36
C VAL A 128 50.13 -14.39 -0.85
N SER A 129 50.46 -13.48 -1.79
CA SER A 129 51.20 -13.82 -3.00
C SER A 129 52.70 -14.01 -2.74
N SER A 130 53.27 -13.25 -1.80
CA SER A 130 54.68 -13.35 -1.41
C SER A 130 54.91 -14.16 -0.12
N ASN A 131 53.84 -14.58 0.56
CA ASN A 131 53.88 -15.30 1.84
C ASN A 131 54.72 -14.56 2.90
N SER A 132 54.61 -13.23 2.94
CA SER A 132 55.44 -12.35 3.76
C SER A 132 54.62 -11.25 4.45
N PHE A 133 55.10 -10.79 5.61
CA PHE A 133 54.53 -9.64 6.31
C PHE A 133 55.18 -8.36 5.78
N LEU A 134 54.37 -7.41 5.33
CA LEU A 134 54.85 -6.13 4.84
C LEU A 134 55.26 -5.25 6.03
N GLY A 135 56.52 -4.82 6.07
CA GLY A 135 57.05 -3.91 7.09
C GLY A 135 57.86 -4.54 8.22
N LEU A 136 58.14 -5.85 8.17
CA LEU A 136 59.08 -6.51 9.09
C LEU A 136 60.41 -6.78 8.40
N ASP A 137 61.50 -6.19 8.90
CA ASP A 137 62.85 -6.47 8.41
C ASP A 137 63.25 -7.91 8.79
N SER A 138 63.74 -8.66 7.80
CA SER A 138 64.08 -10.09 7.88
C SER A 138 65.28 -10.46 8.77
N SER A 139 65.66 -9.60 9.72
CA SER A 139 66.89 -9.72 10.52
C SER A 139 66.69 -9.95 12.02
N SER A 140 65.45 -10.05 12.52
CA SER A 140 65.19 -10.25 13.95
C SER A 140 65.52 -11.69 14.40
N SER A 141 66.73 -11.87 14.96
CA SER A 141 67.28 -13.15 15.46
C SER A 141 66.40 -13.85 16.49
N ASP A 142 65.58 -13.11 17.22
CA ASP A 142 64.86 -13.60 18.40
C ASP A 142 63.64 -14.47 18.02
N ILE A 143 63.03 -14.22 16.86
CA ILE A 143 61.92 -15.05 16.33
C ILE A 143 62.46 -16.41 15.86
N ILE A 144 63.67 -16.44 15.30
CA ILE A 144 64.30 -17.67 14.83
C ILE A 144 64.66 -18.60 16.00
N ASP A 145 65.08 -18.06 17.14
CA ASP A 145 65.41 -18.88 18.32
C ASP A 145 64.17 -19.36 19.11
N PHE A 146 63.06 -18.60 19.08
CA PHE A 146 61.77 -19.06 19.62
C PHE A 146 61.18 -20.25 18.82
N ILE A 147 61.34 -20.26 17.50
CA ILE A 147 60.91 -21.38 16.65
C ILE A 147 61.78 -22.63 16.87
N LYS A 148 63.09 -22.47 17.06
CA LYS A 148 64.00 -23.60 17.34
C LYS A 148 63.71 -24.30 18.65
N THR A 149 63.12 -23.61 19.63
CA THR A 149 62.81 -24.16 20.96
C THR A 149 61.43 -24.83 21.05
N ASN A 150 60.58 -24.72 20.02
CA ASN A 150 59.25 -25.35 19.95
C ASN A 150 59.09 -26.19 18.65
N PRO A 151 59.55 -27.45 18.64
CA PRO A 151 59.69 -28.26 17.41
C PRO A 151 58.37 -28.62 16.69
N SER A 152 57.23 -28.47 17.34
CA SER A 152 55.90 -28.71 16.75
C SER A 152 55.46 -27.62 15.76
N LEU A 153 56.20 -26.52 15.65
CA LEU A 153 55.89 -25.36 14.80
C LEU A 153 56.75 -25.31 13.51
N SER A 154 57.14 -26.47 12.97
CA SER A 154 58.09 -26.62 11.85
C SER A 154 57.53 -26.27 10.45
N GLY A 155 56.92 -25.08 10.33
CA GLY A 155 56.56 -24.44 9.06
C GLY A 155 57.27 -23.08 8.90
N SER A 156 57.06 -22.39 7.77
CA SER A 156 57.62 -21.05 7.53
C SER A 156 57.33 -20.08 8.71
N LEU A 157 58.18 -19.07 8.93
CA LEU A 157 58.09 -18.07 10.02
C LEU A 157 56.65 -17.54 10.23
N ALA A 158 55.89 -17.40 9.13
CA ALA A 158 54.49 -17.01 9.12
C ALA A 158 53.53 -18.07 9.71
N CYS A 159 53.73 -19.36 9.37
CA CYS A 159 52.94 -20.47 9.90
C CYS A 159 53.16 -20.66 11.41
N ALA A 160 54.39 -20.51 11.89
CA ALA A 160 54.70 -20.64 13.32
C ALA A 160 54.07 -19.50 14.15
N THR A 161 54.09 -18.28 13.61
CA THR A 161 53.48 -17.09 14.24
C THR A 161 51.95 -17.17 14.28
N LEU A 162 51.33 -17.63 13.18
CA LEU A 162 49.88 -17.83 13.10
C LEU A 162 49.38 -18.96 14.00
N ALA A 163 50.14 -20.05 14.12
CA ALA A 163 49.81 -21.13 15.05
C ALA A 163 49.93 -20.69 16.52
N ALA A 164 50.89 -19.82 16.85
CA ALA A 164 51.01 -19.24 18.19
C ALA A 164 49.84 -18.29 18.52
N LEU A 165 49.44 -17.43 17.58
CA LEU A 165 48.28 -16.54 17.75
C LEU A 165 46.97 -17.33 17.90
N SER A 166 46.77 -18.39 17.09
CA SER A 166 45.59 -19.25 17.17
C SER A 166 45.51 -20.06 18.48
N ALA A 167 46.66 -20.50 19.02
CA ALA A 167 46.71 -21.18 20.32
C ALA A 167 46.41 -20.22 21.49
N LEU A 168 46.85 -18.96 21.39
CA LEU A 168 46.52 -17.90 22.35
C LEU A 168 45.04 -17.54 22.32
N ASP A 169 44.47 -17.44 21.12
CA ASP A 169 43.04 -17.14 20.91
C ASP A 169 42.14 -18.28 21.40
N SER A 170 42.54 -19.54 21.15
CA SER A 170 41.83 -20.72 21.66
C SER A 170 41.88 -20.80 23.19
N LYS A 171 43.02 -20.47 23.81
CA LYS A 171 43.13 -20.40 25.28
C LYS A 171 42.38 -19.22 25.88
N ALA A 172 42.38 -18.06 25.24
CA ALA A 172 41.59 -16.91 25.66
C ALA A 172 40.09 -17.24 25.59
N THR A 173 39.66 -17.95 24.55
CA THR A 173 38.27 -18.40 24.36
C THR A 173 37.85 -19.47 25.38
N GLU A 174 38.73 -20.43 25.70
CA GLU A 174 38.47 -21.43 26.76
C GLU A 174 38.43 -20.79 28.17
N GLN A 175 39.11 -19.67 28.40
CA GLN A 175 39.14 -18.97 29.69
C GLN A 175 38.14 -17.81 29.81
N LEU A 176 37.56 -17.35 28.69
CA LEU A 176 36.45 -16.39 28.63
C LEU A 176 35.09 -17.02 28.94
N LEU A 177 35.00 -18.35 29.03
CA LEU A 177 33.90 -19.01 29.72
C LEU A 177 34.12 -18.83 31.23
N PRO A 178 33.33 -18.01 31.94
CA PRO A 178 33.53 -17.84 33.37
C PRO A 178 33.38 -19.19 34.05
N ALA A 179 34.31 -19.47 34.96
CA ALA A 179 34.15 -20.53 35.92
C ALA A 179 32.80 -20.41 36.64
N THR A 180 32.12 -21.55 36.79
CA THR A 180 30.94 -21.81 37.63
C THR A 180 29.62 -21.15 37.22
N THR A 181 28.75 -21.97 36.64
CA THR A 181 27.29 -21.97 36.77
C THR A 181 26.76 -21.25 38.02
N GLN A 182 26.42 -19.97 37.89
CA GLN A 182 25.42 -19.33 38.73
C GLN A 182 24.47 -18.59 37.78
N SER A 183 23.32 -19.21 37.52
CA SER A 183 22.26 -18.60 36.75
C SER A 183 21.28 -17.92 37.70
N ASP A 184 20.96 -16.65 37.42
CA ASP A 184 20.22 -15.77 38.30
C ASP A 184 18.70 -15.91 38.12
N THR A 185 17.96 -15.80 39.22
CA THR A 185 16.50 -15.66 39.18
C THR A 185 16.16 -14.17 39.06
N VAL A 186 15.35 -13.82 38.07
CA VAL A 186 14.87 -12.45 37.83
C VAL A 186 13.38 -12.38 38.15
N VAL A 187 12.96 -11.35 38.89
CA VAL A 187 11.53 -11.03 39.09
C VAL A 187 11.16 -9.86 38.20
N LEU A 188 10.16 -10.05 37.33
CA LEU A 188 9.63 -9.01 36.45
C LEU A 188 8.24 -8.58 36.91
N ILE A 189 8.05 -7.30 37.25
CA ILE A 189 6.77 -6.77 37.71
C ILE A 189 5.98 -6.28 36.50
N GLY A 190 4.74 -6.77 36.35
CA GLY A 190 3.78 -6.37 35.31
C GLY A 190 3.02 -7.55 34.70
N SER A 191 2.17 -7.26 33.71
CA SER A 191 1.25 -8.23 33.10
C SER A 191 0.84 -7.89 31.66
N GLY A 192 1.40 -6.85 31.06
CA GLY A 192 1.09 -6.40 29.71
C GLY A 192 1.96 -7.06 28.63
N GLY A 193 1.79 -6.59 27.39
CA GLY A 193 2.58 -7.05 26.25
C GLY A 193 4.05 -6.66 26.35
N ARG A 194 4.32 -5.51 26.96
CA ARG A 194 5.67 -5.08 27.32
C ARG A 194 6.37 -6.07 28.23
N GLU A 195 5.72 -6.52 29.31
CA GLU A 195 6.35 -7.47 30.23
C GLU A 195 6.54 -8.84 29.59
N HIS A 196 5.66 -9.25 28.69
CA HIS A 196 5.91 -10.45 27.89
C HIS A 196 7.17 -10.28 27.01
N ALA A 197 7.33 -9.14 26.33
CA ALA A 197 8.54 -8.87 25.53
C ALA A 197 9.83 -8.84 26.38
N LEU A 198 9.78 -8.22 27.56
CA LEU A 198 10.89 -8.21 28.52
C LEU A 198 11.22 -9.63 29.02
N ALA A 199 10.21 -10.42 29.37
CA ALA A 199 10.41 -11.80 29.85
C ALA A 199 11.09 -12.66 28.77
N VAL A 200 10.64 -12.55 27.52
CA VAL A 200 11.24 -13.26 26.37
C VAL A 200 12.70 -12.84 26.17
N ALA A 201 13.00 -11.54 26.20
CA ALA A 201 14.36 -11.05 26.02
C ALA A 201 15.29 -11.48 27.18
N LEU A 202 14.84 -11.38 28.43
CA LEU A 202 15.62 -11.83 29.60
C LEU A 202 15.87 -13.34 29.60
N ALA A 203 14.88 -14.14 29.18
CA ALA A 203 15.02 -15.59 29.12
C ALA A 203 16.05 -16.07 28.09
N GLN A 204 16.37 -15.26 27.07
CA GLN A 204 17.42 -15.56 26.10
C GLN A 204 18.82 -15.52 26.71
N SER A 205 19.02 -14.75 27.79
CA SER A 205 20.32 -14.63 28.45
C SER A 205 20.79 -15.98 29.02
N PRO A 206 22.04 -16.41 28.76
CA PRO A 206 22.60 -17.61 29.42
C PRO A 206 22.83 -17.40 30.93
N LEU A 207 22.90 -16.14 31.38
CA LEU A 207 23.09 -15.77 32.80
C LEU A 207 21.80 -15.86 33.61
N VAL A 208 20.65 -15.89 32.95
CA VAL A 208 19.34 -16.00 33.60
C VAL A 208 18.93 -17.47 33.71
N LYS A 209 18.58 -17.89 34.93
CA LYS A 209 18.00 -19.21 35.24
C LYS A 209 16.52 -19.25 34.94
N GLU A 210 15.81 -18.27 35.47
CA GLU A 210 14.35 -18.19 35.45
C GLU A 210 13.92 -16.72 35.57
N VAL A 211 12.86 -16.37 34.85
CA VAL A 211 12.17 -15.08 34.90
C VAL A 211 10.77 -15.31 35.48
N ILE A 212 10.55 -14.83 36.69
CA ILE A 212 9.27 -14.93 37.42
C ILE A 212 8.50 -13.63 37.22
N VAL A 213 7.39 -13.68 36.50
CA VAL A 213 6.58 -12.50 36.14
C VAL A 213 5.43 -12.31 37.14
N CYS A 214 5.32 -11.13 37.74
CA CYS A 214 4.34 -10.82 38.80
C CYS A 214 3.35 -9.72 38.36
N PRO A 215 2.06 -10.03 38.10
CA PRO A 215 1.45 -11.37 38.11
C PRO A 215 1.64 -12.14 36.79
N GLY A 216 2.12 -11.49 35.73
CA GLY A 216 2.14 -12.05 34.38
C GLY A 216 0.75 -12.17 33.75
N ASN A 217 0.66 -12.89 32.63
CA ASN A 217 -0.57 -13.12 31.88
C ASN A 217 -0.62 -14.53 31.28
N GLY A 218 -1.63 -14.82 30.46
CA GLY A 218 -1.80 -16.11 29.81
C GLY A 218 -0.61 -16.50 28.91
N GLY A 219 0.00 -15.53 28.23
CA GLY A 219 1.15 -15.78 27.36
C GLY A 219 2.43 -16.07 28.14
N THR A 220 2.75 -15.29 29.17
CA THR A 220 3.95 -15.56 30.00
C THR A 220 3.85 -16.90 30.73
N LYS A 221 2.64 -17.37 31.05
CA LYS A 221 2.40 -18.72 31.58
C LYS A 221 2.56 -19.81 30.51
N ALA A 222 2.16 -19.55 29.27
CA ALA A 222 2.20 -20.52 28.17
C ALA A 222 3.56 -20.59 27.44
N GLU A 223 4.38 -19.54 27.50
CA GLU A 223 5.67 -19.43 26.81
C GLU A 223 6.66 -20.54 27.19
N GLY A 224 6.63 -20.98 28.45
CA GLY A 224 7.47 -22.06 28.96
C GLY A 224 8.96 -21.70 29.05
N GLY A 225 9.83 -22.71 29.03
CA GLY A 225 11.28 -22.53 29.12
C GLY A 225 11.70 -21.97 30.48
N LYS A 226 12.26 -20.75 30.49
CA LYS A 226 12.71 -20.06 31.70
C LYS A 226 11.66 -19.10 32.28
N ILE A 227 10.46 -19.03 31.74
CA ILE A 227 9.47 -18.02 32.13
C ILE A 227 8.33 -18.67 32.91
N SER A 228 7.98 -18.09 34.05
CA SER A 228 6.86 -18.54 34.89
C SER A 228 6.12 -17.34 35.50
N ASN A 229 4.85 -17.52 35.87
CA ASN A 229 4.10 -16.50 36.60
C ASN A 229 4.25 -16.69 38.11
N ALA A 230 4.28 -15.58 38.85
CA ALA A 230 4.44 -15.57 40.30
C ALA A 230 3.26 -16.23 41.03
N VAL A 231 3.58 -17.13 41.96
CA VAL A 231 2.62 -17.79 42.87
C VAL A 231 2.94 -17.44 44.33
N ASP A 232 1.99 -17.56 45.26
CA ASP A 232 2.19 -17.38 46.71
C ASP A 232 2.82 -18.63 47.34
N SER A 233 2.98 -18.65 48.67
CA SER A 233 3.58 -19.78 49.40
C SER A 233 2.80 -21.09 49.26
N ASP A 234 1.50 -21.00 49.00
CA ASP A 234 0.59 -22.14 48.84
C ASP A 234 0.45 -22.56 47.38
N GLY A 235 1.11 -21.85 46.45
CA GLY A 235 1.08 -22.12 45.02
C GLY A 235 -0.07 -21.43 44.27
N ASN A 236 -0.80 -20.51 44.90
CA ASN A 236 -1.87 -19.76 44.22
C ASN A 236 -1.29 -18.56 43.44
N PRO A 237 -1.89 -18.16 42.31
CA PRO A 237 -1.43 -16.99 41.55
C PRO A 237 -1.42 -15.70 42.37
N ILE A 238 -0.29 -14.98 42.39
CA ILE A 238 -0.23 -13.63 42.95
C ILE A 238 -0.89 -12.67 41.96
N SER A 239 -1.77 -11.80 42.44
CA SER A 239 -2.45 -10.78 41.61
C SER A 239 -2.09 -9.34 41.98
N LYS A 240 -1.53 -9.11 43.16
CA LYS A 240 -1.14 -7.78 43.66
C LYS A 240 0.32 -7.48 43.32
N GLN A 241 0.63 -6.20 43.19
CA GLN A 241 1.98 -5.68 42.90
C GLN A 241 2.41 -4.61 43.91
N ASP A 242 1.79 -4.58 45.10
CA ASP A 242 2.20 -3.68 46.17
C ASP A 242 3.58 -4.06 46.73
N ASN A 243 4.23 -3.09 47.39
CA ASN A 243 5.59 -3.23 47.87
C ASN A 243 5.78 -4.45 48.79
N ASP A 244 4.82 -4.75 49.66
CA ASP A 244 4.89 -5.87 50.60
C ASP A 244 4.88 -7.21 49.85
N THR A 245 3.95 -7.34 48.89
CA THR A 245 3.83 -8.54 48.04
C THR A 245 5.10 -8.79 47.23
N VAL A 246 5.66 -7.74 46.62
CA VAL A 246 6.90 -7.84 45.82
C VAL A 246 8.09 -8.19 46.71
N LEU A 247 8.21 -7.57 47.88
CA LEU A 247 9.30 -7.82 48.82
C LEU A 247 9.30 -9.28 49.32
N GLU A 248 8.13 -9.81 49.68
CA GLU A 248 7.97 -11.20 50.09
C GLU A 248 8.37 -12.17 48.97
N LEU A 249 7.90 -11.91 47.74
CA LEU A 249 8.24 -12.71 46.57
C LEU A 249 9.75 -12.74 46.32
N VAL A 250 10.41 -11.58 46.31
CA VAL A 250 11.85 -11.42 46.06
C VAL A 250 12.67 -12.23 47.07
N ARG A 251 12.33 -12.14 48.36
CA ARG A 251 13.00 -12.89 49.43
C ARG A 251 12.83 -14.39 49.27
N ARG A 252 11.61 -14.83 48.99
CA ARG A 252 11.27 -16.25 48.89
C ARG A 252 11.97 -16.94 47.72
N VAL A 253 12.01 -16.29 46.55
CA VAL A 253 12.62 -16.86 45.34
C VAL A 253 14.12 -16.57 45.23
N ASN A 254 14.68 -15.85 46.21
CA ASN A 254 16.07 -15.40 46.24
C ASN A 254 16.48 -14.71 44.93
N ALA A 255 15.65 -13.77 44.49
CA ALA A 255 15.88 -13.05 43.24
C ALA A 255 17.19 -12.26 43.29
N LYS A 256 17.90 -12.17 42.16
CA LYS A 256 19.12 -11.37 42.02
C LYS A 256 18.88 -10.06 41.32
N MET A 257 17.85 -10.01 40.49
CA MET A 257 17.38 -8.79 39.85
C MET A 257 15.86 -8.68 39.92
N VAL A 258 15.37 -7.46 40.12
CA VAL A 258 13.98 -7.07 39.93
C VAL A 258 13.91 -6.07 38.79
N VAL A 259 13.03 -6.31 37.82
CA VAL A 259 12.78 -5.42 36.69
C VAL A 259 11.35 -4.89 36.83
N VAL A 260 11.18 -3.57 36.82
CA VAL A 260 9.87 -2.94 36.99
C VAL A 260 9.32 -2.51 35.62
N GLY A 261 8.22 -3.12 35.19
CA GLY A 261 7.57 -2.81 33.91
C GLY A 261 6.61 -1.60 33.96
N PRO A 262 5.58 -1.61 34.83
CA PRO A 262 4.62 -0.51 34.92
C PRO A 262 5.11 0.64 35.81
N GLU A 263 4.49 1.80 35.62
CA GLU A 263 4.82 3.06 36.29
C GLU A 263 4.39 3.08 37.76
N GLN A 264 3.25 2.46 38.11
CA GLN A 264 2.65 2.60 39.44
C GLN A 264 3.57 2.06 40.56
N PRO A 265 4.20 0.87 40.45
CA PRO A 265 5.14 0.40 41.47
C PRO A 265 6.37 1.31 41.65
N LEU A 266 6.81 2.02 40.61
CA LEU A 266 7.90 3.00 40.71
C LEU A 266 7.47 4.21 41.56
N VAL A 267 6.27 4.73 41.31
CA VAL A 267 5.69 5.85 42.08
C VAL A 267 5.39 5.47 43.53
N ASP A 268 5.01 4.22 43.75
CA ASP A 268 4.78 3.66 45.10
C ASP A 268 6.10 3.38 45.85
N GLY A 269 7.25 3.46 45.17
CA GLY A 269 8.58 3.36 45.76
C GLY A 269 9.06 1.93 45.98
N VAL A 270 8.67 0.98 45.11
CA VAL A 270 9.13 -0.42 45.20
C VAL A 270 10.66 -0.52 45.15
N VAL A 271 11.31 0.36 44.38
CA VAL A 271 12.77 0.42 44.24
C VAL A 271 13.42 0.83 45.56
N ASP A 272 12.87 1.85 46.23
CA ASP A 272 13.38 2.34 47.50
C ASP A 272 13.23 1.29 48.61
N VAL A 273 12.09 0.61 48.67
CA VAL A 273 11.84 -0.47 49.63
C VAL A 273 12.82 -1.62 49.43
N LEU A 274 13.00 -2.08 48.19
CA LEU A 274 13.92 -3.18 47.88
C LEU A 274 15.39 -2.81 48.13
N ALA A 275 15.78 -1.56 47.86
CA ALA A 275 17.15 -1.10 48.13
C ALA A 275 17.51 -1.16 49.62
N VAL A 276 16.54 -0.89 50.51
CA VAL A 276 16.73 -0.97 51.97
C VAL A 276 16.63 -2.42 52.47
N GLU A 277 15.60 -3.14 52.05
CA GLU A 277 15.21 -4.42 52.63
C GLU A 277 15.94 -5.63 52.01
N CYS A 278 16.49 -5.45 50.80
CA CYS A 278 17.15 -6.47 49.97
C CYS A 278 18.38 -5.88 49.24
N PRO A 279 19.40 -5.35 49.94
CA PRO A 279 20.48 -4.55 49.34
C PRO A 279 21.38 -5.32 48.35
N SER A 280 21.34 -6.65 48.36
CA SER A 280 22.05 -7.50 47.40
C SER A 280 21.30 -7.73 46.09
N VAL A 281 20.07 -7.24 45.97
CA VAL A 281 19.21 -7.40 44.80
C VAL A 281 19.33 -6.16 43.93
N LYS A 282 19.66 -6.35 42.64
CA LYS A 282 19.68 -5.26 41.67
C LYS A 282 18.24 -4.91 41.30
N VAL A 283 17.89 -3.62 41.27
CA VAL A 283 16.55 -3.19 40.88
C VAL A 283 16.66 -2.28 39.67
N PHE A 284 16.19 -2.77 38.53
CA PHE A 284 16.15 -2.02 37.28
C PHE A 284 14.84 -1.23 37.19
N GLY A 285 14.93 0.05 37.55
CA GLY A 285 13.85 1.02 37.57
C GLY A 285 14.22 2.21 38.46
N PRO A 286 13.71 3.41 38.20
CA PRO A 286 14.08 4.59 38.98
C PRO A 286 13.50 4.55 40.39
N SER A 287 14.17 5.19 41.34
CA SER A 287 13.59 5.46 42.67
C SER A 287 12.29 6.26 42.57
N LYS A 288 11.50 6.31 43.64
CA LYS A 288 10.29 7.15 43.69
C LYS A 288 10.56 8.60 43.33
N ALA A 289 11.72 9.13 43.75
CA ALA A 289 12.13 10.48 43.42
C ALA A 289 12.57 10.64 41.95
N GLY A 290 13.16 9.59 41.35
CA GLY A 290 13.43 9.55 39.92
C GLY A 290 12.16 9.44 39.07
N ALA A 291 11.18 8.68 39.53
CA ALA A 291 9.88 8.49 38.90
C ALA A 291 9.00 9.75 38.91
N GLU A 292 9.39 10.80 39.65
CA GLU A 292 8.72 12.11 39.64
C GLU A 292 8.66 12.72 38.24
N LEU A 293 9.62 12.38 37.36
CA LEU A 293 9.65 12.79 35.95
C LEU A 293 8.41 12.30 35.14
N GLU A 294 7.79 11.19 35.53
CA GLU A 294 6.51 10.74 34.94
C GLU A 294 5.33 11.11 35.84
N ALA A 295 5.50 11.00 37.16
CA ALA A 295 4.42 11.17 38.13
C ALA A 295 3.86 12.61 38.19
N SER A 296 4.67 13.61 37.82
CA SER A 296 4.28 15.02 37.84
C SER A 296 4.74 15.76 36.59
N LYS A 297 3.82 16.05 35.67
CA LYS A 297 4.12 16.85 34.46
C LYS A 297 4.58 18.26 34.81
N ALA A 298 4.03 18.85 35.87
CA ALA A 298 4.45 20.15 36.38
C ALA A 298 5.94 20.12 36.77
N PHE A 299 6.35 19.09 37.53
CA PHE A 299 7.76 18.90 37.90
C PHE A 299 8.66 18.75 36.67
N THR A 300 8.27 17.91 35.72
CA THR A 300 9.06 17.68 34.50
C THR A 300 9.25 18.95 33.70
N LYS A 301 8.22 19.77 33.57
CA LYS A 301 8.33 21.04 32.84
C LYS A 301 9.26 22.03 33.54
N ASP A 302 9.15 22.15 34.87
CA ASP A 302 10.05 22.99 35.68
C ASP A 302 11.50 22.50 35.58
N PHE A 303 11.71 21.18 35.63
CA PHE A 303 13.02 20.56 35.45
C PHE A 303 13.63 20.85 34.08
N LEU A 304 12.86 20.66 33.00
CA LEU A 304 13.32 20.91 31.63
C LEU A 304 13.69 22.38 31.43
N GLN A 305 12.87 23.31 31.91
CA GLN A 305 13.13 24.74 31.82
C GLN A 305 14.36 25.17 32.62
N GLN A 306 14.47 24.72 33.87
CA GLN A 306 15.60 25.04 34.76
C GLN A 306 16.94 24.62 34.15
N HIS A 307 16.95 23.51 33.41
CA HIS A 307 18.16 22.95 32.82
C HIS A 307 18.33 23.29 31.34
N GLY A 308 17.44 24.08 30.73
CA GLY A 308 17.52 24.48 29.32
C GLY A 308 17.49 23.25 28.39
N ILE A 309 16.54 22.35 28.63
CA ILE A 309 16.22 21.24 27.72
C ILE A 309 14.97 21.67 26.92
N PRO A 310 15.00 21.64 25.58
CA PRO A 310 13.89 22.11 24.74
C PRO A 310 12.55 21.44 25.08
N THR A 311 11.52 22.26 25.32
CA THR A 311 10.12 21.83 25.54
C THR A 311 9.17 22.96 25.16
N ALA A 312 7.86 22.68 25.08
CA ALA A 312 6.84 23.70 24.88
C ALA A 312 6.90 24.79 25.96
N LYS A 313 6.63 26.05 25.58
CA LYS A 313 6.36 27.10 26.56
C LYS A 313 5.16 26.67 27.41
N TYR A 314 5.25 26.86 28.72
CA TYR A 314 4.20 26.40 29.62
C TYR A 314 4.10 27.29 30.86
N GLN A 315 3.01 27.11 31.60
CA GLN A 315 2.86 27.60 32.97
C GLN A 315 2.01 26.61 33.80
N ASN A 316 2.39 26.43 35.07
CA ASN A 316 1.72 25.56 36.03
C ASN A 316 0.73 26.36 36.90
N PHE A 317 -0.42 25.76 37.22
CA PHE A 317 -1.48 26.40 38.02
C PHE A 317 -2.06 25.44 39.06
N THR A 318 -2.28 25.95 40.28
CA THR A 318 -3.00 25.28 41.37
C THR A 318 -4.37 25.91 41.64
N SER A 319 -4.74 26.96 40.90
CA SER A 319 -6.03 27.66 40.98
C SER A 319 -6.65 27.75 39.59
N ALA A 320 -7.92 27.31 39.47
CA ALA A 320 -8.67 27.39 38.22
C ALA A 320 -8.87 28.84 37.76
N ASP A 321 -9.13 29.76 38.70
CA ASP A 321 -9.35 31.18 38.38
C ASP A 321 -8.08 31.83 37.80
N GLU A 322 -6.91 31.49 38.35
CA GLU A 322 -5.62 31.99 37.85
C GLU A 322 -5.29 31.39 36.48
N ALA A 323 -5.55 30.10 36.28
CA ALA A 323 -5.38 29.43 34.99
C ALA A 323 -6.28 30.07 33.91
N ILE A 324 -7.55 30.33 34.22
CA ILE A 324 -8.49 30.98 33.30
C ILE A 324 -8.05 32.42 33.00
N ALA A 325 -7.56 33.17 34.00
CA ALA A 325 -7.04 34.51 33.80
C ALA A 325 -5.81 34.51 32.89
N TYR A 326 -4.91 33.54 33.06
CA TYR A 326 -3.76 33.35 32.18
C TYR A 326 -4.20 33.06 30.73
N VAL A 327 -5.10 32.10 30.52
CA VAL A 327 -5.63 31.77 29.17
C VAL A 327 -6.22 33.00 28.48
N LYS A 328 -6.96 33.84 29.21
CA LYS A 328 -7.53 35.09 28.70
C LYS A 328 -6.48 36.17 28.39
N SER A 329 -5.29 36.08 28.97
CA SER A 329 -4.19 37.01 28.73
C SER A 329 -3.34 36.65 27.51
N LEU A 330 -3.45 35.42 27.00
CA LEU A 330 -2.73 34.94 25.82
C LEU A 330 -3.40 35.45 24.52
N ASP A 331 -2.64 35.44 23.43
CA ASP A 331 -3.17 35.73 22.09
C ASP A 331 -4.28 34.69 21.76
N PRO A 332 -5.51 35.11 21.40
CA PRO A 332 -6.59 34.19 21.06
C PRO A 332 -6.28 33.27 19.87
N ASN A 333 -5.29 33.61 19.03
CA ASN A 333 -4.87 32.78 17.89
C ASN A 333 -3.82 31.73 18.26
N ASP A 334 -3.19 31.83 19.43
CA ASP A 334 -2.22 30.83 19.90
C ASP A 334 -2.99 29.66 20.52
N ARG A 335 -2.90 28.49 19.87
CA ARG A 335 -3.49 27.24 20.37
C ARG A 335 -2.74 26.73 21.59
N GLN A 336 -3.49 26.22 22.57
CA GLN A 336 -2.95 25.73 23.84
C GLN A 336 -3.30 24.25 24.06
N VAL A 337 -2.53 23.61 24.93
CA VAL A 337 -2.75 22.24 25.42
C VAL A 337 -2.92 22.31 26.93
N VAL A 338 -3.96 21.66 27.45
CA VAL A 338 -4.25 21.63 28.88
C VAL A 338 -4.02 20.21 29.41
N LYS A 339 -3.15 20.07 30.41
CA LYS A 339 -2.78 18.76 30.96
C LYS A 339 -2.97 18.72 32.48
N ALA A 340 -3.52 17.61 32.97
CA ALA A 340 -3.46 17.26 34.38
C ALA A 340 -2.02 16.85 34.76
N SER A 341 -1.51 17.37 35.88
CA SER A 341 -0.12 17.11 36.28
C SER A 341 0.12 15.66 36.69
N GLY A 342 -0.82 15.05 37.43
CA GLY A 342 -0.66 13.69 37.94
C GLY A 342 -0.89 12.58 36.91
N LEU A 343 -0.77 11.33 37.36
CA LEU A 343 -1.02 10.13 36.55
C LEU A 343 -2.52 10.00 36.22
N ALA A 344 -2.91 10.42 35.02
CA ALA A 344 -4.28 10.34 34.50
C ALA A 344 -4.46 9.24 33.44
N ALA A 345 -3.62 8.20 33.45
CA ALA A 345 -3.64 7.07 32.50
C ALA A 345 -3.76 7.49 31.01
N GLY A 346 -3.06 8.56 30.62
CA GLY A 346 -3.08 9.11 29.26
C GLY A 346 -4.35 9.87 28.85
N LYS A 347 -5.36 9.97 29.72
CA LYS A 347 -6.63 10.69 29.44
C LYS A 347 -6.64 12.16 29.87
N GLY A 348 -5.72 12.55 30.75
CA GLY A 348 -5.63 13.91 31.28
C GLY A 348 -4.94 14.92 30.37
N VAL A 349 -4.99 14.75 29.04
CA VAL A 349 -4.42 15.68 28.05
C VAL A 349 -5.54 16.11 27.10
N LEU A 350 -5.90 17.38 27.15
CA LEU A 350 -6.96 17.99 26.34
C LEU A 350 -6.33 18.92 25.30
N LEU A 351 -6.81 18.84 24.05
CA LEU A 351 -6.28 19.58 22.89
C LEU A 351 -7.34 20.57 22.37
N PRO A 352 -7.67 21.64 23.12
CA PRO A 352 -8.64 22.63 22.69
C PRO A 352 -8.17 23.35 21.41
N THR A 353 -9.13 23.78 20.60
CA THR A 353 -8.89 24.53 19.35
C THR A 353 -9.19 26.02 19.48
N THR A 354 -9.95 26.41 20.50
CA THR A 354 -10.32 27.80 20.79
C THR A 354 -9.99 28.20 22.23
N GLN A 355 -9.97 29.51 22.51
CA GLN A 355 -9.74 30.02 23.86
C GLN A 355 -10.87 29.59 24.82
N GLU A 356 -12.12 29.57 24.34
CA GLU A 356 -13.29 29.12 25.10
C GLU A 356 -13.19 27.62 25.45
N GLU A 357 -12.83 26.78 24.49
CA GLU A 357 -12.57 25.35 24.74
C GLU A 357 -11.43 25.14 25.73
N THR A 358 -10.40 26.00 25.68
CA THR A 358 -9.28 25.95 26.64
C THR A 358 -9.75 26.26 28.06
N ILE A 359 -10.66 27.22 28.23
CA ILE A 359 -11.26 27.54 29.54
C ILE A 359 -12.11 26.37 30.05
N GLU A 360 -12.89 25.73 29.19
CA GLU A 360 -13.69 24.55 29.57
C GLU A 360 -12.78 23.37 29.95
N ALA A 361 -11.71 23.11 29.21
CA ALA A 361 -10.72 22.09 29.55
C ALA A 361 -10.06 22.33 30.93
N VAL A 362 -9.78 23.59 31.29
CA VAL A 362 -9.27 23.95 32.62
C VAL A 362 -10.30 23.64 33.70
N LYS A 363 -11.58 23.96 33.48
CA LYS A 363 -12.64 23.63 34.43
C LYS A 363 -12.83 22.13 34.61
N GLU A 364 -12.80 21.37 33.51
CA GLU A 364 -12.94 19.91 33.55
C GLU A 364 -11.84 19.27 34.42
N ILE A 365 -10.60 19.72 34.25
CA ILE A 365 -9.45 19.21 35.02
C ILE A 365 -9.50 19.66 36.49
N MET A 366 -9.69 20.96 36.74
CA MET A 366 -9.46 21.55 38.07
C MET A 366 -10.73 21.75 38.90
N SER A 367 -11.83 22.16 38.27
CA SER A 367 -13.10 22.48 38.95
C SER A 367 -13.98 21.26 39.11
N ASP A 368 -14.18 20.50 38.03
CA ASP A 368 -15.02 19.31 38.00
C ASP A 368 -14.29 18.07 38.54
N LYS A 369 -12.97 18.19 38.72
CA LYS A 369 -12.07 17.13 39.19
C LYS A 369 -12.26 15.81 38.44
N ALA A 370 -12.42 15.89 37.12
CA ALA A 370 -12.65 14.71 36.27
C ALA A 370 -11.54 13.64 36.42
N PHE A 371 -10.34 14.04 36.84
CA PHE A 371 -9.18 13.17 37.06
C PHE A 371 -8.78 13.03 38.54
N GLY A 372 -9.66 13.39 39.48
CA GLY A 372 -9.38 13.32 40.92
C GLY A 372 -8.17 14.17 41.32
N ALA A 373 -7.33 13.64 42.22
CA ALA A 373 -6.14 14.35 42.72
C ALA A 373 -5.09 14.65 41.62
N ALA A 374 -5.12 13.92 40.49
CA ALA A 374 -4.22 14.21 39.37
C ALA A 374 -4.48 15.58 38.72
N GLY A 375 -5.69 16.12 38.88
CA GLY A 375 -6.11 17.42 38.37
C GLY A 375 -5.94 18.59 39.35
N ASP A 376 -5.41 18.37 40.56
CA ASP A 376 -5.18 19.45 41.54
C ASP A 376 -4.13 20.47 41.06
N THR A 377 -3.29 20.09 40.10
CA THR A 377 -2.38 20.98 39.37
C THR A 377 -2.58 20.79 37.87
N CYS A 378 -2.70 21.91 37.16
CA CYS A 378 -2.88 21.96 35.71
C CYS A 378 -1.66 22.60 35.05
N VAL A 379 -1.23 22.03 33.93
CA VAL A 379 -0.17 22.56 33.07
C VAL A 379 -0.81 23.06 31.78
N ILE A 380 -0.60 24.33 31.46
CA ILE A 380 -1.04 24.92 30.19
C ILE A 380 0.19 25.15 29.33
N GLU A 381 0.23 24.55 28.14
CA GLU A 381 1.37 24.57 27.23
C GLU A 381 0.98 25.14 25.86
N SER A 382 1.95 25.76 25.18
CA SER A 382 1.79 26.09 23.76
C SER A 382 1.68 24.83 22.90
N PHE A 383 0.74 24.84 21.96
CA PHE A 383 0.59 23.77 20.99
C PHE A 383 1.81 23.70 20.06
N MET A 384 2.45 22.53 19.99
CA MET A 384 3.58 22.27 19.10
C MET A 384 3.12 21.39 17.94
N THR A 385 3.74 21.57 16.77
CA THR A 385 3.46 20.80 15.56
C THR A 385 4.71 20.08 15.08
N GLY A 386 4.50 18.89 14.51
CA GLY A 386 5.55 18.01 14.03
C GLY A 386 5.16 16.53 14.16
N PRO A 387 5.99 15.62 13.63
CA PRO A 387 5.88 14.20 13.95
C PRO A 387 6.20 13.93 15.43
N GLU A 388 5.37 13.13 16.10
CA GLU A 388 5.71 12.56 17.41
C GLU A 388 6.68 11.37 17.24
N ALA A 389 7.64 11.22 18.15
CA ALA A 389 8.53 10.07 18.21
C ALA A 389 8.78 9.64 19.67
N SER A 390 8.84 8.34 19.89
CA SER A 390 9.09 7.70 21.19
C SER A 390 10.56 7.31 21.27
N CYS A 391 11.33 8.00 22.12
CA CYS A 391 12.79 7.84 22.19
C CYS A 391 13.18 7.28 23.56
N LEU A 392 13.50 5.99 23.64
CA LEU A 392 13.83 5.31 24.89
C LEU A 392 15.34 5.24 25.09
N ALA A 393 15.83 5.41 26.32
CA ALA A 393 17.25 5.28 26.64
C ALA A 393 17.47 4.41 27.88
N PHE A 394 18.46 3.52 27.81
CA PHE A 394 19.00 2.85 29.00
C PHE A 394 19.81 3.85 29.81
N CYS A 395 19.59 3.91 31.12
CA CYS A 395 20.22 4.89 32.01
C CYS A 395 20.80 4.20 33.26
N ASP A 396 21.99 4.63 33.68
CA ASP A 396 22.73 4.07 34.83
C ASP A 396 22.97 5.08 35.97
N GLY A 397 22.28 6.22 35.91
CA GLY A 397 22.44 7.33 36.85
C GLY A 397 23.48 8.37 36.45
N LYS A 398 24.30 8.14 35.42
CA LYS A 398 25.26 9.14 34.89
C LYS A 398 25.34 9.17 33.36
N THR A 399 25.05 8.06 32.70
CA THR A 399 25.09 7.89 31.25
C THR A 399 23.72 7.45 30.75
N ALA A 400 23.47 7.73 29.46
CA ALA A 400 22.29 7.25 28.77
C ALA A 400 22.70 6.74 27.39
N VAL A 401 22.14 5.60 26.98
CA VAL A 401 22.32 5.04 25.62
C VAL A 401 20.96 4.94 24.95
N LEU A 402 20.80 5.68 23.85
CA LEU A 402 19.52 5.82 23.16
C LEU A 402 19.23 4.61 22.26
N MET A 403 18.05 4.02 22.44
CA MET A 403 17.55 2.93 21.61
C MET A 403 17.10 3.46 20.22
N PRO A 404 16.87 2.60 19.23
CA PRO A 404 16.21 3.00 17.99
C PRO A 404 14.87 3.68 18.32
N ALA A 405 14.66 4.89 17.81
CA ALA A 405 13.42 5.61 18.02
C ALA A 405 12.24 4.79 17.48
N ALA A 406 11.13 4.79 18.21
CA ALA A 406 9.89 4.18 17.79
C ALA A 406 8.85 5.26 17.48
N GLN A 407 7.79 4.89 16.75
CA GLN A 407 6.60 5.74 16.62
C GLN A 407 5.38 4.88 16.88
N ASP A 408 4.53 5.33 17.78
CA ASP A 408 3.30 4.66 18.18
C ASP A 408 2.07 5.25 17.49
N HIS A 409 0.99 4.49 17.47
CA HIS A 409 -0.31 4.91 16.95
C HIS A 409 -1.34 4.87 18.08
N LYS A 410 -1.59 6.02 18.72
CA LYS A 410 -2.48 6.11 19.90
C LYS A 410 -3.96 6.00 19.55
N ARG A 411 -4.38 6.39 18.35
CA ARG A 411 -5.79 6.44 17.95
C ARG A 411 -6.38 5.05 17.68
N ALA A 412 -7.62 4.84 18.10
CA ALA A 412 -8.28 3.54 18.09
C ALA A 412 -8.57 3.00 16.67
N LEU A 413 -8.89 3.88 15.71
CA LEU A 413 -9.33 3.51 14.36
C LEU A 413 -8.30 3.93 13.30
N ASP A 414 -8.48 3.40 12.08
CA ASP A 414 -7.66 3.75 10.93
C ASP A 414 -7.73 5.25 10.60
N ASN A 415 -6.68 5.76 9.95
CA ASN A 415 -6.47 7.17 9.62
C ASN A 415 -6.40 8.09 10.86
N ASP A 416 -5.95 7.52 11.99
CA ASP A 416 -5.81 8.21 13.26
C ASP A 416 -7.12 8.79 13.81
N GLU A 417 -8.23 8.09 13.57
CA GLU A 417 -9.56 8.43 14.07
C GLU A 417 -9.91 7.73 15.40
N GLY A 418 -11.01 8.17 16.01
CA GLY A 418 -11.51 7.61 17.27
C GLY A 418 -10.79 8.12 18.52
N LEU A 419 -11.11 7.51 19.66
CA LEU A 419 -10.56 7.90 20.97
C LEU A 419 -9.06 7.55 21.07
N ASN A 420 -8.34 8.30 21.91
CA ASN A 420 -6.97 7.93 22.28
C ASN A 420 -6.99 6.63 23.11
N THR A 421 -6.01 5.78 22.84
CA THR A 421 -5.78 4.49 23.49
C THR A 421 -4.41 4.47 24.14
N GLY A 422 -4.04 3.34 24.75
CA GLY A 422 -2.65 3.12 25.17
C GLY A 422 -1.68 2.85 24.01
N GLY A 423 -2.16 2.76 22.77
CA GLY A 423 -1.40 2.43 21.56
C GLY A 423 -1.96 1.19 20.85
N MET A 424 -2.35 1.36 19.58
CA MET A 424 -2.88 0.33 18.68
C MET A 424 -1.81 -0.33 17.77
N GLY A 425 -0.59 0.18 17.83
CA GLY A 425 0.57 -0.35 17.10
C GLY A 425 1.77 0.56 17.25
N ALA A 426 2.94 0.06 16.89
CA ALA A 426 4.18 0.82 16.87
C ALA A 426 5.15 0.23 15.84
N TYR A 427 6.20 0.97 15.51
CA TYR A 427 7.31 0.48 14.68
C TYR A 427 8.63 1.15 15.04
N ALA A 428 9.73 0.45 14.75
CA ALA A 428 11.08 0.93 14.91
C ALA A 428 12.01 0.36 13.81
N PRO A 429 13.04 1.11 13.36
CA PRO A 429 13.30 2.51 13.69
C PRO A 429 12.30 3.48 13.03
N ALA A 430 11.99 4.59 13.69
CA ALA A 430 11.10 5.64 13.20
C ALA A 430 11.84 6.52 12.16
N PRO A 431 11.43 6.54 10.88
CA PRO A 431 12.16 7.27 9.83
C PRO A 431 12.17 8.79 10.00
N CYS A 432 11.27 9.33 10.83
CA CYS A 432 11.21 10.76 11.12
C CYS A 432 12.37 11.26 11.99
N VAL A 433 13.05 10.37 12.74
CA VAL A 433 14.22 10.72 13.55
C VAL A 433 15.49 10.46 12.74
N THR A 434 16.15 11.53 12.31
CA THR A 434 17.42 11.41 11.57
C THR A 434 18.58 11.04 12.51
N PRO A 435 19.72 10.54 11.99
CA PRO A 435 20.90 10.26 12.81
C PRO A 435 21.41 11.48 13.60
N GLU A 436 21.26 12.69 13.07
CA GLU A 436 21.61 13.93 13.76
C GLU A 436 20.64 14.21 14.91
N MET A 437 19.34 14.05 14.67
CA MET A 437 18.32 14.17 15.72
C MET A 437 18.49 13.12 16.80
N HIS A 438 18.85 11.88 16.44
CA HIS A 438 19.13 10.80 17.39
C HIS A 438 20.24 11.20 18.37
N LYS A 439 21.36 11.76 17.87
CA LYS A 439 22.44 12.28 18.72
C LYS A 439 22.01 13.46 19.60
N GLU A 440 21.20 14.36 19.07
CA GLU A 440 20.68 15.51 19.83
C GLU A 440 19.77 15.04 20.98
N ILE A 441 18.87 14.10 20.68
CA ILE A 441 17.96 13.50 21.67
C ILE A 441 18.75 12.70 22.72
N GLU A 442 19.77 11.94 22.32
CA GLU A 442 20.64 11.21 23.25
C GLU A 442 21.35 12.19 24.20
N ALA A 443 21.88 13.30 23.69
CA ALA A 443 22.48 14.34 24.52
C ALA A 443 21.47 14.97 25.50
N MET A 444 20.20 15.14 25.11
CA MET A 444 19.13 15.60 26.00
C MET A 444 18.84 14.58 27.12
N CYS A 445 18.84 13.29 26.80
CA CYS A 445 18.67 12.20 27.77
C CYS A 445 19.84 12.14 28.75
N ILE A 446 21.10 12.18 28.25
CA ILE A 446 22.31 12.23 29.09
C ILE A 446 22.23 13.42 30.05
N LYS A 447 21.93 14.61 29.54
CA LYS A 447 21.79 15.83 30.35
C LYS A 447 20.71 15.68 31.43
N THR A 448 19.60 15.02 31.12
CA THR A 448 18.54 14.75 32.11
C THR A 448 19.05 13.85 33.23
N VAL A 449 19.72 12.75 32.89
CA VAL A 449 20.29 11.81 33.85
C VAL A 449 21.33 12.49 34.75
N GLU A 450 22.24 13.28 34.16
CA GLU A 450 23.24 14.06 34.89
C GLU A 450 22.59 15.02 35.90
N LYS A 451 21.56 15.77 35.48
CA LYS A 451 20.88 16.75 36.35
C LYS A 451 20.03 16.09 37.44
N MET A 452 19.47 14.92 37.17
CA MET A 452 18.81 14.11 38.20
C MET A 452 19.82 13.60 39.24
N ALA A 453 21.03 13.21 38.81
CA ALA A 453 22.11 12.84 39.73
C ALA A 453 22.60 14.02 40.58
N GLU A 454 22.76 15.21 39.99
CA GLU A 454 23.13 16.44 40.72
C GLU A 454 22.08 16.82 41.79
N ARG A 455 20.79 16.51 41.57
CA ARG A 455 19.71 16.68 42.55
C ARG A 455 19.77 15.67 43.71
N GLY A 456 20.64 14.65 43.63
CA GLY A 456 20.72 13.55 44.59
C GLY A 456 19.71 12.43 44.33
N THR A 457 19.13 12.39 43.13
CA THR A 457 18.12 11.41 42.70
C THR A 457 18.56 10.74 41.40
N PRO A 458 19.68 9.99 41.39
CA PRO A 458 20.21 9.39 40.16
C PRO A 458 19.17 8.49 39.48
N TYR A 459 19.07 8.64 38.16
CA TYR A 459 18.06 7.97 37.36
C TYR A 459 18.61 6.67 36.75
N VAL A 460 18.15 5.52 37.25
CA VAL A 460 18.53 4.18 36.77
C VAL A 460 17.30 3.51 36.14
N GLY A 461 17.44 2.89 34.97
CA GLY A 461 16.35 2.19 34.30
C GLY A 461 16.18 2.62 32.84
N VAL A 462 14.94 2.77 32.40
CA VAL A 462 14.61 3.29 31.06
C VAL A 462 13.95 4.65 31.17
N LEU A 463 14.63 5.66 30.61
CA LEU A 463 14.05 6.98 30.39
C LEU A 463 13.39 6.99 29.01
N TYR A 464 12.08 7.09 28.97
CA TYR A 464 11.31 7.27 27.75
C TYR A 464 11.07 8.76 27.55
N ALA A 465 11.59 9.31 26.47
CA ALA A 465 11.35 10.69 26.04
C ALA A 465 10.31 10.71 24.92
N GLY A 466 9.12 11.25 25.20
CA GLY A 466 8.15 11.58 24.16
C GLY A 466 8.57 12.87 23.47
N MET A 467 8.91 12.80 22.19
CA MET A 467 9.45 13.92 21.42
C MET A 467 8.45 14.43 20.39
N MET A 468 8.40 15.75 20.22
CA MET A 468 7.81 16.41 19.06
C MET A 468 8.94 16.92 18.16
N LEU A 469 8.99 16.46 16.90
CA LEU A 469 9.99 16.89 15.93
C LEU A 469 9.52 18.17 15.23
N THR A 470 9.80 19.32 15.85
CA THR A 470 9.36 20.62 15.36
C THR A 470 10.28 21.14 14.23
N PRO A 471 9.87 22.16 13.46
CA PRO A 471 10.75 22.82 12.48
C PRO A 471 12.05 23.40 13.09
N ASN A 472 12.09 23.61 14.41
CA ASN A 472 13.25 24.13 15.14
C ASN A 472 14.10 23.04 15.81
N GLY A 473 13.76 21.76 15.63
CA GLY A 473 14.43 20.63 16.26
C GLY A 473 13.52 19.82 17.21
N PRO A 474 14.07 18.74 17.82
CA PRO A 474 13.34 17.90 18.76
C PRO A 474 12.99 18.68 20.04
N SER A 475 11.74 18.56 20.47
CA SER A 475 11.22 19.22 21.67
C SER A 475 10.50 18.21 22.56
N MET A 476 10.82 18.21 23.85
CA MET A 476 10.27 17.26 24.82
C MET A 476 8.77 17.53 25.06
N LEU A 477 7.93 16.51 24.87
CA LEU A 477 6.50 16.53 25.23
C LEU A 477 6.30 16.09 26.68
N GLU A 478 6.88 14.96 27.04
CA GLU A 478 6.76 14.31 28.34
C GLU A 478 7.85 13.25 28.54
N TYR A 479 8.10 12.89 29.81
CA TYR A 479 8.88 11.71 30.16
C TYR A 479 7.95 10.61 30.66
N ASN A 480 8.25 9.37 30.26
CA ASN A 480 7.82 8.17 30.98
C ASN A 480 9.06 7.51 31.59
N CYS A 481 8.89 6.87 32.74
CA CYS A 481 9.97 6.37 33.57
C CYS A 481 10.22 4.87 33.46
N ARG A 482 9.76 4.30 32.34
CA ARG A 482 9.74 2.87 32.06
C ARG A 482 9.70 2.66 30.54
N PHE A 483 9.79 1.39 30.16
CA PHE A 483 9.58 0.93 28.79
C PHE A 483 8.14 1.22 28.28
N GLY A 484 7.97 1.70 27.05
CA GLY A 484 6.65 1.97 26.44
C GLY A 484 5.87 0.69 26.09
N ASP A 485 4.55 0.78 25.90
CA ASP A 485 3.72 -0.33 25.42
C ASP A 485 2.71 0.23 24.39
N PRO A 486 2.87 -0.04 23.07
CA PRO A 486 3.54 -1.22 22.50
C PRO A 486 4.97 -1.00 21.95
N GLU A 487 5.68 0.08 22.31
CA GLU A 487 7.01 0.38 21.77
C GLU A 487 8.06 -0.68 22.13
N THR A 488 7.99 -1.26 23.33
CA THR A 488 8.93 -2.31 23.76
C THR A 488 8.92 -3.51 22.83
N GLN A 489 7.73 -3.88 22.35
CA GLN A 489 7.52 -5.01 21.47
C GLN A 489 8.21 -4.83 20.11
N VAL A 490 8.55 -3.59 19.70
CA VAL A 490 9.30 -3.34 18.45
C VAL A 490 10.77 -2.99 18.69
N VAL A 491 11.12 -2.41 19.85
CA VAL A 491 12.51 -2.05 20.16
C VAL A 491 13.34 -3.24 20.62
N LEU A 492 12.82 -4.08 21.54
CA LEU A 492 13.59 -5.21 22.08
C LEU A 492 13.97 -6.27 21.05
N PRO A 493 13.13 -6.63 20.05
CA PRO A 493 13.55 -7.57 19.01
C PRO A 493 14.73 -7.09 18.17
N LEU A 494 14.98 -5.78 18.16
CA LEU A 494 16.12 -5.17 17.49
C LEU A 494 17.37 -5.13 18.37
N LEU A 495 17.27 -5.35 19.68
CA LEU A 495 18.43 -5.40 20.56
C LEU A 495 19.27 -6.65 20.27
N GLU A 496 20.58 -6.45 20.06
CA GLU A 496 21.54 -7.53 19.84
C GLU A 496 22.31 -7.87 21.11
N THR A 497 22.59 -6.87 21.94
CA THR A 497 23.27 -7.05 23.23
C THR A 497 22.36 -7.72 24.25
N ASP A 498 22.91 -8.59 25.10
CA ASP A 498 22.12 -9.28 26.12
C ASP A 498 21.46 -8.27 27.08
N LEU A 499 20.12 -8.28 27.10
CA LEU A 499 19.33 -7.37 27.93
C LEU A 499 19.66 -7.49 29.43
N TYR A 500 19.96 -8.69 29.92
CA TYR A 500 20.32 -8.91 31.32
C TYR A 500 21.65 -8.22 31.65
N GLU A 501 22.63 -8.29 30.77
CA GLU A 501 23.92 -7.60 30.92
C GLU A 501 23.75 -6.08 30.90
N VAL A 502 22.93 -5.56 29.98
CA VAL A 502 22.59 -4.13 29.91
C VAL A 502 21.96 -3.65 31.21
N MET A 503 20.92 -4.35 31.70
CA MET A 503 20.26 -4.00 32.96
C MET A 503 21.19 -4.09 34.15
N THR A 504 22.09 -5.09 34.16
CA THR A 504 23.11 -5.29 35.18
C THR A 504 24.10 -4.12 35.21
N ALA A 505 24.56 -3.68 34.03
CA ALA A 505 25.45 -2.53 33.89
C ALA A 505 24.77 -1.22 34.30
N CYS A 506 23.48 -1.04 33.98
CA CYS A 506 22.71 0.09 34.46
C CYS A 506 22.63 0.14 36.00
N CYS A 507 22.29 -0.98 36.63
CA CYS A 507 22.23 -1.07 38.09
C CYS A 507 23.59 -0.86 38.77
N ASP A 508 24.70 -1.20 38.10
CA ASP A 508 26.06 -1.04 38.61
C ASP A 508 26.68 0.34 38.32
N GLY A 509 26.01 1.20 37.55
CA GLY A 509 26.60 2.48 37.10
C GLY A 509 27.78 2.30 36.15
N LYS A 510 27.71 1.30 35.26
CA LYS A 510 28.77 0.90 34.32
C LYS A 510 28.28 0.74 32.89
N LEU A 511 27.22 1.46 32.51
CA LEU A 511 26.68 1.37 31.15
C LEU A 511 27.68 1.86 30.10
N ASP A 512 28.58 2.79 30.47
CA ASP A 512 29.73 3.25 29.69
C ASP A 512 30.77 2.16 29.36
N SER A 513 30.74 1.03 30.07
CA SER A 513 31.69 -0.08 29.88
C SER A 513 31.18 -1.17 28.93
N ILE A 514 29.94 -1.07 28.45
CA ILE A 514 29.34 -2.02 27.51
C ILE A 514 28.96 -1.34 26.20
N ASP A 515 29.10 -2.08 25.09
CA ASP A 515 28.67 -1.62 23.76
C ASP A 515 27.26 -2.11 23.47
N VAL A 516 26.25 -1.27 23.75
CA VAL A 516 24.84 -1.60 23.53
C VAL A 516 24.50 -1.46 22.05
N ARG A 517 24.38 -2.60 21.37
CA ARG A 517 24.13 -2.69 19.93
C ARG A 517 22.72 -3.13 19.59
N PHE A 518 22.21 -2.57 18.49
CA PHE A 518 20.94 -2.92 17.87
C PHE A 518 21.18 -3.36 16.43
N LYS A 519 20.34 -4.26 15.92
CA LYS A 519 20.41 -4.82 14.56
C LYS A 519 20.30 -3.70 13.52
N GLU A 520 21.29 -3.63 12.64
CA GLU A 520 21.27 -2.72 11.49
C GLU A 520 20.48 -3.31 10.31
N ASN A 521 19.81 -2.45 9.54
CA ASN A 521 19.00 -2.83 8.37
C ASN A 521 17.92 -3.89 8.70
N VAL A 522 17.37 -3.80 9.90
CA VAL A 522 16.22 -4.57 10.34
C VAL A 522 15.19 -3.60 10.89
N SER A 523 13.92 -3.82 10.57
CA SER A 523 12.80 -3.09 11.17
C SER A 523 11.86 -4.06 11.86
N ALA A 524 11.19 -3.57 12.88
CA ALA A 524 10.14 -4.28 13.58
C ALA A 524 8.87 -3.43 13.58
N ALA A 525 7.72 -4.07 13.39
CA ALA A 525 6.43 -3.40 13.44
C ALA A 525 5.43 -4.27 14.20
N THR A 526 4.66 -3.66 15.09
CA THR A 526 3.68 -4.37 15.90
C THR A 526 2.27 -3.84 15.65
N VAL A 527 1.33 -4.75 15.50
CA VAL A 527 -0.11 -4.46 15.38
C VAL A 527 -0.79 -4.99 16.63
N VAL A 528 -1.52 -4.13 17.34
CA VAL A 528 -2.27 -4.53 18.53
C VAL A 528 -3.64 -5.06 18.13
N CYS A 529 -3.94 -6.29 18.54
CA CYS A 529 -5.28 -6.85 18.51
C CYS A 529 -5.97 -6.53 19.84
N ALA A 530 -7.06 -5.78 19.77
CA ALA A 530 -7.88 -5.34 20.88
C ALA A 530 -9.27 -6.01 20.86
N ALA A 531 -9.93 -6.05 22.00
CA ALA A 531 -11.34 -6.44 22.08
C ALA A 531 -12.22 -5.33 21.46
N LYS A 532 -13.18 -5.70 20.63
CA LYS A 532 -14.12 -4.76 20.00
C LYS A 532 -14.83 -3.92 21.07
N GLY A 533 -14.81 -2.60 20.88
CA GLY A 533 -15.33 -1.62 21.85
C GLY A 533 -14.25 -0.90 22.67
N TYR A 534 -13.02 -1.42 22.72
CA TYR A 534 -11.87 -0.70 23.29
C TYR A 534 -11.63 0.65 22.54
N PRO A 535 -11.35 1.78 23.23
CA PRO A 535 -11.03 1.95 24.66
C PRO A 535 -12.22 2.14 25.61
N GLU A 536 -13.45 2.02 25.12
CA GLU A 536 -14.67 2.09 25.93
C GLU A 536 -14.97 0.74 26.59
N SER A 537 -16.25 0.42 26.83
CA SER A 537 -16.65 -0.89 27.35
C SER A 537 -16.43 -1.97 26.29
N TYR A 538 -15.83 -3.08 26.69
CA TYR A 538 -15.50 -4.21 25.81
C TYR A 538 -15.85 -5.56 26.46
N PRO A 539 -16.18 -6.58 25.65
CA PRO A 539 -16.44 -7.93 26.14
C PRO A 539 -15.15 -8.59 26.66
N LYS A 540 -15.30 -9.49 27.64
CA LYS A 540 -14.20 -10.26 28.25
C LYS A 540 -14.49 -11.76 28.14
N GLY A 541 -13.45 -12.59 28.23
CA GLY A 541 -13.57 -14.05 28.28
C GLY A 541 -13.70 -14.75 26.92
N MET A 542 -13.65 -13.99 25.82
CA MET A 542 -13.61 -14.54 24.45
C MET A 542 -12.43 -15.50 24.28
N ALA A 543 -12.65 -16.62 23.61
CA ALA A 543 -11.59 -17.58 23.31
C ALA A 543 -10.71 -17.03 22.19
N ILE A 544 -9.39 -17.18 22.33
CA ILE A 544 -8.43 -16.77 21.31
C ILE A 544 -8.03 -18.00 20.51
N GLN A 545 -8.30 -17.98 19.21
CA GLN A 545 -7.87 -19.02 18.28
C GLN A 545 -6.73 -18.51 17.38
N GLY A 546 -6.03 -19.43 16.73
CA GLY A 546 -5.05 -19.06 15.71
C GLY A 546 -3.65 -18.69 16.23
N LEU A 547 -3.40 -18.77 17.55
CA LEU A 547 -2.13 -18.36 18.15
C LEU A 547 -0.95 -19.19 17.63
N GLU A 548 -1.10 -20.51 17.49
CA GLU A 548 -0.05 -21.37 16.93
C GLU A 548 0.22 -21.06 15.46
N GLN A 549 -0.85 -20.86 14.67
CA GLN A 549 -0.75 -20.51 13.25
C GLN A 549 -0.08 -19.15 13.07
N ALA A 550 -0.43 -18.15 13.88
CA ALA A 550 0.21 -16.85 13.89
C ALA A 550 1.70 -16.94 14.30
N GLY A 551 2.02 -17.75 15.32
CA GLY A 551 3.38 -17.99 15.77
C GLY A 551 4.25 -18.78 14.77
N SER A 552 3.63 -19.50 13.84
CA SER A 552 4.32 -20.21 12.76
C SER A 552 4.69 -19.34 11.55
N VAL A 553 4.25 -18.08 11.52
CA VAL A 553 4.64 -17.13 10.47
C VAL A 553 6.10 -16.71 10.68
N ASP A 554 6.92 -16.83 9.64
CA ASP A 554 8.33 -16.45 9.68
C ASP A 554 8.54 -15.02 10.21
N ASN A 555 9.54 -14.86 11.08
CA ASN A 555 9.93 -13.58 11.68
C ASN A 555 8.83 -12.87 12.48
N VAL A 556 7.86 -13.60 13.03
CA VAL A 556 6.80 -13.05 13.89
C VAL A 556 6.92 -13.52 15.33
N LYS A 557 6.62 -12.63 16.28
CA LYS A 557 6.36 -12.95 17.68
C LYS A 557 5.01 -12.36 18.11
N VAL A 558 4.19 -13.18 18.78
CA VAL A 558 2.91 -12.74 19.38
C VAL A 558 3.12 -12.49 20.86
N TYR A 559 3.09 -11.22 21.26
CA TYR A 559 3.17 -10.83 22.66
C TYR A 559 1.77 -10.69 23.25
N HIS A 560 1.53 -11.40 24.34
CA HIS A 560 0.27 -11.33 25.06
C HIS A 560 0.24 -10.15 26.02
N ALA A 561 -0.84 -9.39 26.02
CA ALA A 561 -1.16 -8.35 26.99
C ALA A 561 -2.33 -8.80 27.87
N GLY A 562 -3.56 -8.42 27.55
CA GLY A 562 -4.76 -8.81 28.27
C GLY A 562 -5.23 -10.22 27.94
N THR A 563 -4.46 -11.25 28.31
CA THR A 563 -4.86 -12.67 28.18
C THR A 563 -4.79 -13.43 29.51
N LYS A 564 -5.57 -14.51 29.64
CA LYS A 564 -5.49 -15.48 30.74
C LYS A 564 -5.73 -16.89 30.21
N LEU A 565 -5.16 -17.90 30.86
CA LEU A 565 -5.56 -19.29 30.64
C LEU A 565 -6.77 -19.62 31.52
N ASP A 566 -7.75 -20.32 30.99
CA ASP A 566 -8.84 -20.92 31.77
C ASP A 566 -8.48 -22.31 32.32
N ASP A 567 -9.44 -22.95 32.97
CA ASP A 567 -9.26 -24.28 33.58
C ASP A 567 -9.01 -25.40 32.56
N GLU A 568 -9.35 -25.15 31.28
CA GLU A 568 -9.12 -26.06 30.15
C GLU A 568 -7.81 -25.73 29.39
N ASN A 569 -6.98 -24.82 29.92
CA ASN A 569 -5.79 -24.27 29.28
C ASN A 569 -6.04 -23.53 27.95
N VAL A 570 -7.26 -23.04 27.73
CA VAL A 570 -7.59 -22.19 26.59
C VAL A 570 -7.22 -20.74 26.92
N THR A 571 -6.52 -20.09 25.99
CA THR A 571 -6.20 -18.66 26.14
C THR A 571 -7.44 -17.82 25.86
N ARG A 572 -7.80 -16.95 26.80
CA ARG A 572 -8.96 -16.04 26.72
C ARG A 572 -8.58 -14.58 26.89
N CYS A 573 -9.36 -13.70 26.29
CA CYS A 573 -9.26 -12.24 26.46
C CYS A 573 -9.60 -11.84 27.91
N SER A 574 -8.73 -11.05 28.54
CA SER A 574 -8.89 -10.53 29.92
C SER A 574 -8.70 -9.01 30.04
N GLY A 575 -8.26 -8.33 28.97
CA GLY A 575 -8.06 -6.87 28.93
C GLY A 575 -8.47 -6.24 27.60
N GLY A 576 -8.40 -4.91 27.53
CA GLY A 576 -8.80 -4.15 26.33
C GLY A 576 -7.84 -4.37 25.14
N ARG A 577 -6.54 -4.15 25.36
CA ARG A 577 -5.48 -4.62 24.44
C ARG A 577 -5.16 -6.06 24.78
N VAL A 578 -5.29 -6.96 23.82
CA VAL A 578 -5.22 -8.40 24.06
C VAL A 578 -3.87 -8.95 23.61
N LEU A 579 -3.45 -8.67 22.37
CA LEU A 579 -2.20 -9.15 21.78
C LEU A 579 -1.47 -8.01 21.07
N ALA A 580 -0.15 -8.10 20.98
CA ALA A 580 0.70 -7.29 20.11
C ALA A 580 1.46 -8.25 19.19
N VAL A 581 1.11 -8.24 17.90
CA VAL A 581 1.68 -9.13 16.89
C VAL A 581 2.80 -8.40 16.17
N THR A 582 4.04 -8.79 16.47
CA THR A 582 5.25 -8.13 15.97
C THR A 582 5.92 -8.95 14.89
N GLY A 583 6.05 -8.37 13.70
CA GLY A 583 6.85 -8.89 12.60
C GLY A 583 8.17 -8.13 12.49
N MET A 584 9.22 -8.83 12.05
CA MET A 584 10.50 -8.26 11.66
C MET A 584 10.78 -8.48 10.18
N GLY A 585 11.52 -7.57 9.57
CA GLY A 585 11.94 -7.65 8.17
C GLY A 585 13.17 -6.80 7.88
N SER A 586 13.70 -6.87 6.66
CA SER A 586 14.87 -6.07 6.25
C SER A 586 14.54 -4.57 6.14
N ASN A 587 13.25 -4.24 6.11
CA ASN A 587 12.71 -2.90 6.08
C ASN A 587 11.31 -2.89 6.72
N LEU A 588 10.77 -1.69 6.97
CA LEU A 588 9.49 -1.49 7.64
C LEU A 588 8.30 -2.10 6.87
N THR A 589 8.34 -2.12 5.55
CA THR A 589 7.28 -2.71 4.72
C THR A 589 7.20 -4.22 4.90
N GLU A 590 8.34 -4.92 4.90
CA GLU A 590 8.39 -6.36 5.17
C GLU A 590 7.97 -6.71 6.59
N ALA A 591 8.43 -5.94 7.58
CA ALA A 591 8.06 -6.13 8.97
C ALA A 591 6.54 -6.05 9.16
N LEU A 592 5.89 -5.04 8.58
CA LEU A 592 4.43 -4.90 8.63
C LEU A 592 3.69 -6.01 7.87
N ALA A 593 4.20 -6.41 6.70
CA ALA A 593 3.59 -7.50 5.94
C ALA A 593 3.57 -8.80 6.76
N ALA A 594 4.65 -9.10 7.49
CA ALA A 594 4.72 -10.23 8.40
C ALA A 594 3.71 -10.10 9.56
N SER A 595 3.63 -8.94 10.21
CA SER A 595 2.66 -8.68 11.29
C SER A 595 1.23 -8.90 10.83
N TYR A 596 0.82 -8.28 9.71
CA TYR A 596 -0.54 -8.43 9.19
C TYR A 596 -0.85 -9.85 8.70
N LYS A 597 0.13 -10.57 8.16
CA LYS A 597 -0.04 -11.98 7.78
C LYS A 597 -0.36 -12.84 9.00
N ALA A 598 0.29 -12.60 10.14
CA ALA A 598 0.04 -13.30 11.38
C ALA A 598 -1.26 -12.87 12.08
N VAL A 599 -1.58 -11.57 12.11
CA VAL A 599 -2.86 -11.06 12.65
C VAL A 599 -4.05 -11.75 11.98
N LYS A 600 -3.99 -11.98 10.66
CA LYS A 600 -5.05 -12.68 9.91
C LYS A 600 -5.29 -14.12 10.32
N GLN A 601 -4.37 -14.75 11.06
CA GLN A 601 -4.56 -16.10 11.58
C GLN A 601 -5.35 -16.10 12.89
N ILE A 602 -5.46 -14.97 13.58
CA ILE A 602 -6.00 -14.86 14.94
C ILE A 602 -7.46 -14.43 14.91
N THR A 603 -8.28 -15.01 15.77
CA THR A 603 -9.67 -14.58 16.01
C THR A 603 -9.99 -14.56 17.51
N PHE A 604 -10.87 -13.64 17.92
CA PHE A 604 -11.44 -13.57 19.27
C PHE A 604 -12.91 -13.96 19.18
N GLU A 605 -13.23 -15.21 19.48
CA GLU A 605 -14.60 -15.71 19.33
C GLU A 605 -15.40 -15.57 20.63
N ASP A 606 -16.63 -15.10 20.50
CA ASP A 606 -17.62 -15.17 21.56
C ASP A 606 -18.27 -16.56 21.66
N SER A 607 -19.24 -16.73 22.56
CA SER A 607 -19.95 -18.00 22.74
C SER A 607 -20.80 -18.44 21.54
N ASN A 608 -21.09 -17.53 20.59
CA ASN A 608 -21.87 -17.79 19.38
C ASN A 608 -20.99 -18.03 18.15
N GLY A 609 -19.67 -17.87 18.27
CA GLY A 609 -18.71 -17.99 17.17
C GLY A 609 -18.46 -16.69 16.39
N ASP A 610 -18.96 -15.54 16.88
CA ASP A 610 -18.71 -14.25 16.25
C ASP A 610 -17.33 -13.70 16.62
N SER A 611 -16.59 -13.20 15.63
CA SER A 611 -15.29 -12.56 15.87
C SER A 611 -15.45 -11.13 16.39
N LEU A 612 -14.96 -10.89 17.60
CA LEU A 612 -14.98 -9.60 18.30
C LEU A 612 -13.56 -9.02 18.44
N MET A 613 -12.69 -9.32 17.48
CA MET A 613 -11.36 -8.74 17.37
C MET A 613 -11.39 -7.40 16.61
N HIS A 614 -10.65 -6.41 17.12
CA HIS A 614 -10.42 -5.12 16.48
C HIS A 614 -8.91 -4.85 16.36
N TYR A 615 -8.44 -4.39 15.21
CA TYR A 615 -7.07 -3.94 14.98
C TYR A 615 -7.03 -2.92 13.84
N ARG A 616 -6.00 -2.06 13.81
CA ARG A 616 -5.80 -1.08 12.74
C ARG A 616 -5.13 -1.69 11.52
N THR A 617 -5.53 -1.27 10.32
CA THR A 617 -4.99 -1.74 9.04
C THR A 617 -3.96 -0.79 8.40
N ASP A 618 -3.65 0.31 9.08
CA ASP A 618 -2.82 1.40 8.56
C ASP A 618 -1.60 1.74 9.45
N ILE A 619 -1.18 0.84 10.34
CA ILE A 619 0.03 1.04 11.16
C ILE A 619 1.22 1.34 10.23
N ALA A 620 2.00 2.38 10.57
CA ALA A 620 3.13 2.92 9.79
C ALA A 620 2.84 3.37 8.35
N LYS A 621 1.57 3.49 7.93
CA LYS A 621 1.21 3.95 6.58
C LYS A 621 1.78 5.34 6.27
N GLY A 622 1.84 6.22 7.27
CA GLY A 622 2.46 7.55 7.16
C GLY A 622 3.99 7.53 7.03
N ALA A 623 4.67 6.51 7.57
CA ALA A 623 6.13 6.36 7.45
C ALA A 623 6.57 5.66 6.15
N ILE A 624 5.74 4.78 5.59
CA ILE A 624 6.07 4.03 4.36
C ILE A 624 5.82 4.85 3.09
N ARG A 625 4.84 5.77 3.10
CA ARG A 625 4.52 6.57 1.91
C ARG A 625 5.56 7.66 1.69
N LYS A 626 6.07 7.76 0.45
CA LYS A 626 6.80 8.95 -0.02
C LYS A 626 5.87 10.17 0.08
N LYS A 627 6.30 11.23 0.78
CA LYS A 627 5.56 12.50 0.82
C LYS A 627 5.60 13.15 -0.56
N LEU A 628 4.47 13.69 -1.01
CA LEU A 628 4.43 14.49 -2.24
C LEU A 628 5.25 15.76 -2.04
N ARG A 629 6.26 15.99 -2.87
CA ARG A 629 7.17 17.15 -2.72
C ARG A 629 6.62 18.36 -3.45
N ILE A 630 6.17 19.36 -2.70
CA ILE A 630 5.45 20.54 -3.19
C ILE A 630 6.39 21.74 -3.36
N GLY A 631 6.26 22.42 -4.49
CA GLY A 631 6.85 23.73 -4.76
C GLY A 631 5.79 24.81 -4.81
N VAL A 632 6.12 26.02 -4.33
CA VAL A 632 5.19 27.14 -4.30
C VAL A 632 5.77 28.32 -5.06
N LEU A 633 4.99 28.89 -5.99
CA LEU A 633 5.24 30.20 -6.58
C LEU A 633 4.23 31.21 -6.03
N GLY A 634 4.72 32.34 -5.52
CA GLY A 634 3.82 33.39 -5.03
C GLY A 634 4.40 34.79 -5.07
N SER A 635 3.54 35.79 -5.26
CA SER A 635 3.90 37.21 -5.33
C SER A 635 3.36 38.05 -4.17
N THR A 636 2.52 37.45 -3.31
CA THR A 636 1.75 38.17 -2.28
C THR A 636 2.07 37.65 -0.86
N ARG A 637 1.13 37.81 0.07
CA ARG A 637 1.23 37.29 1.44
C ARG A 637 1.09 35.78 1.51
N GLY A 638 0.51 35.13 0.49
CA GLY A 638 0.29 33.68 0.47
C GLY A 638 -0.64 33.20 1.59
N THR A 639 -1.77 33.87 1.82
CA THR A 639 -2.75 33.50 2.87
C THR A 639 -3.25 32.06 2.72
N ALA A 640 -3.57 31.64 1.49
CA ALA A 640 -4.01 30.28 1.19
C ALA A 640 -2.94 29.19 1.44
N LEU A 641 -1.66 29.55 1.60
CA LEU A 641 -0.61 28.59 1.94
C LEU A 641 -0.64 28.15 3.40
N LEU A 642 -1.16 28.99 4.32
CA LEU A 642 -1.14 28.68 5.76
C LEU A 642 -1.94 27.42 6.11
N PRO A 643 -3.18 27.23 5.64
CA PRO A 643 -3.91 25.99 5.90
C PRO A 643 -3.22 24.75 5.32
N VAL A 644 -2.56 24.87 4.16
CA VAL A 644 -1.78 23.77 3.56
C VAL A 644 -0.58 23.40 4.43
N MET A 645 0.14 24.40 4.95
CA MET A 645 1.26 24.20 5.88
C MET A 645 0.79 23.51 7.16
N GLU A 646 -0.34 23.93 7.73
CA GLU A 646 -0.95 23.32 8.91
C GLU A 646 -1.38 21.87 8.64
N ALA A 647 -2.01 21.61 7.48
CA ALA A 647 -2.43 20.27 7.12
C ALA A 647 -1.24 19.31 6.97
N ILE A 648 -0.13 19.79 6.38
CA ILE A 648 1.14 19.03 6.32
C ILE A 648 1.71 18.79 7.72
N ALA A 649 1.74 19.83 8.55
CA ALA A 649 2.34 19.77 9.89
C ALA A 649 1.56 18.87 10.85
N THR A 650 0.23 18.81 10.70
CA THR A 650 -0.66 17.92 11.48
C THR A 650 -0.72 16.49 10.92
N GLY A 651 -0.08 16.22 9.79
CA GLY A 651 -0.14 14.92 9.12
C GLY A 651 -1.43 14.64 8.35
N SER A 652 -2.41 15.55 8.37
CA SER A 652 -3.66 15.43 7.59
C SER A 652 -3.45 15.57 6.07
N LEU A 653 -2.29 16.09 5.65
CA LEU A 653 -1.82 16.10 4.27
C LEU A 653 -0.47 15.38 4.14
N HIS A 654 -0.44 14.26 3.40
CA HIS A 654 0.78 13.48 3.17
C HIS A 654 1.69 14.10 2.10
N ALA A 655 2.19 15.30 2.38
CA ALA A 655 3.05 16.08 1.50
C ALA A 655 4.13 16.82 2.30
N GLU A 656 5.10 17.40 1.61
CA GLU A 656 6.08 18.33 2.20
C GLU A 656 6.29 19.50 1.25
N ILE A 657 6.47 20.71 1.77
CA ILE A 657 6.87 21.87 0.95
C ILE A 657 8.39 21.92 0.94
N VAL A 658 8.98 21.84 -0.25
CA VAL A 658 10.44 21.75 -0.43
C VAL A 658 11.04 22.99 -1.08
N ALA A 659 10.20 23.82 -1.71
CA ALA A 659 10.62 25.09 -2.27
C ALA A 659 9.51 26.16 -2.22
N VAL A 660 9.90 27.40 -1.93
CA VAL A 660 9.06 28.60 -2.04
C VAL A 660 9.82 29.65 -2.83
N VAL A 661 9.32 29.99 -4.02
CA VAL A 661 9.96 30.92 -4.94
C VAL A 661 9.06 32.14 -5.17
N SER A 662 9.66 33.33 -5.16
CA SER A 662 8.94 34.57 -5.43
C SER A 662 9.65 35.44 -6.46
N ASN A 663 8.85 36.11 -7.29
CA ASN A 663 9.29 37.16 -8.20
C ASN A 663 9.45 38.54 -7.51
N ARG A 664 9.21 38.63 -6.19
CA ARG A 664 9.32 39.86 -5.40
C ARG A 664 10.15 39.62 -4.15
N SER A 665 11.24 40.38 -3.98
CA SER A 665 12.19 40.19 -2.88
C SER A 665 11.63 40.49 -1.49
N LYS A 666 10.52 41.24 -1.41
CA LYS A 666 9.82 41.61 -0.16
C LYS A 666 8.47 40.91 0.02
N ALA A 667 8.18 39.83 -0.72
CA ALA A 667 6.93 39.11 -0.55
C ALA A 667 6.94 38.31 0.77
N LEU A 668 5.91 38.49 1.61
CA LEU A 668 5.81 37.77 2.89
C LEU A 668 5.70 36.25 2.73
N ILE A 669 5.35 35.74 1.55
CA ILE A 669 5.39 34.30 1.27
C ILE A 669 6.81 33.72 1.43
N LEU A 670 7.86 34.51 1.19
CA LEU A 670 9.25 34.09 1.44
C LEU A 670 9.55 33.97 2.94
N GLU A 671 8.91 34.75 3.80
CA GLU A 671 9.06 34.59 5.26
C GLU A 671 8.38 33.30 5.73
N LYS A 672 7.22 32.96 5.15
CA LYS A 672 6.54 31.67 5.39
C LYS A 672 7.37 30.47 4.92
N GLY A 673 8.03 30.60 3.77
CA GLY A 673 8.98 29.57 3.30
C GLY A 673 10.11 29.34 4.31
N LYS A 674 10.68 30.42 4.85
CA LYS A 674 11.74 30.34 5.88
C LYS A 674 11.26 29.73 7.20
N SER A 675 10.00 29.97 7.60
CA SER A 675 9.45 29.38 8.83
C SER A 675 9.21 27.87 8.75
N LEU A 676 9.27 27.26 7.55
CA LEU A 676 9.14 25.81 7.36
C LEU A 676 10.44 25.03 7.64
N GLY A 677 11.54 25.73 7.93
CA GLY A 677 12.81 25.12 8.28
C GLY A 677 13.91 25.33 7.24
N VAL A 678 15.14 25.05 7.65
CA VAL A 678 16.36 25.29 6.86
C VAL A 678 16.50 24.40 5.62
N THR A 679 15.76 23.30 5.55
CA THR A 679 15.75 22.35 4.44
C THR A 679 14.87 22.80 3.27
N VAL A 680 14.02 23.83 3.45
CA VAL A 680 13.14 24.37 2.41
C VAL A 680 13.86 25.43 1.59
N THR A 681 13.99 25.20 0.28
CA THR A 681 14.62 26.16 -0.64
C THR A 681 13.72 27.40 -0.80
N THR A 682 14.08 28.49 -0.13
CA THR A 682 13.31 29.74 -0.19
C THR A 682 14.08 30.82 -0.93
N GLN A 683 13.62 31.18 -2.14
CA GLN A 683 14.41 32.02 -3.05
C GLN A 683 13.62 33.13 -3.75
N PHE A 684 14.22 34.31 -3.80
CA PHE A 684 13.81 35.38 -4.71
C PHE A 684 14.52 35.20 -6.05
N VAL A 685 13.75 35.18 -7.14
CA VAL A 685 14.27 35.18 -8.51
C VAL A 685 13.95 36.53 -9.15
N SER A 686 14.97 37.23 -9.63
CA SER A 686 14.79 38.53 -10.27
C SER A 686 14.38 38.36 -11.74
N SER A 687 13.33 39.06 -12.16
CA SER A 687 12.93 39.14 -13.57
C SER A 687 13.67 40.21 -14.36
N LYS A 688 14.58 40.97 -13.73
CA LYS A 688 15.26 42.10 -14.35
C LYS A 688 16.22 41.62 -15.45
N GLY A 689 15.93 42.00 -16.70
CA GLY A 689 16.77 41.70 -17.86
C GLY A 689 16.54 40.31 -18.47
N LEU A 690 15.54 39.57 -18.00
CA LEU A 690 15.17 38.26 -18.54
C LEU A 690 13.90 38.34 -19.37
N THR A 691 13.82 37.57 -20.45
CA THR A 691 12.54 37.30 -21.12
C THR A 691 11.63 36.45 -20.23
N ARG A 692 10.34 36.32 -20.57
CA ARG A 692 9.41 35.47 -19.82
C ARG A 692 9.91 34.03 -19.74
N ASP A 693 10.29 33.44 -20.87
CA ASP A 693 10.76 32.05 -20.94
C ASP A 693 12.06 31.85 -20.14
N GLN A 694 13.00 32.80 -20.20
CA GLN A 694 14.24 32.75 -19.41
C GLN A 694 13.95 32.83 -17.91
N TYR A 695 13.07 33.73 -17.49
CA TYR A 695 12.69 33.86 -16.09
C TYR A 695 11.95 32.62 -15.56
N ASP A 696 11.05 32.04 -16.35
CA ASP A 696 10.31 30.83 -15.98
C ASP A 696 11.23 29.59 -15.95
N ALA A 697 12.26 29.54 -16.81
CA ALA A 697 13.31 28.53 -16.78
C ALA A 697 14.15 28.60 -15.50
N GLU A 698 14.53 29.81 -15.05
CA GLU A 698 15.21 30.01 -13.76
C GLU A 698 14.36 29.53 -12.59
N CYS A 699 13.07 29.89 -12.56
CA CYS A 699 12.14 29.39 -11.55
C CYS A 699 12.05 27.85 -11.57
N THR A 700 11.96 27.25 -12.76
CA THR A 700 11.92 25.80 -12.94
C THR A 700 13.19 25.14 -12.44
N SER A 701 14.37 25.72 -12.70
CA SER A 701 15.65 25.20 -12.23
C SER A 701 15.72 25.14 -10.70
N VAL A 702 15.26 26.19 -10.00
CA VAL A 702 15.20 26.21 -8.54
C VAL A 702 14.26 25.13 -8.00
N LEU A 703 13.05 25.03 -8.59
CA LEU A 703 12.04 24.05 -8.18
C LEU A 703 12.51 22.60 -8.42
N VAL A 704 13.11 22.33 -9.58
CA VAL A 704 13.65 21.00 -9.93
C VAL A 704 14.87 20.66 -9.06
N GLY A 705 15.75 21.63 -8.79
CA GLY A 705 16.91 21.42 -7.90
C GLY A 705 16.50 21.08 -6.47
N ALA A 706 15.40 21.65 -5.99
CA ALA A 706 14.78 21.27 -4.71
C ALA A 706 14.02 19.93 -4.77
N GLY A 707 13.83 19.36 -5.97
CA GLY A 707 13.14 18.12 -6.28
C GLY A 707 11.62 18.18 -6.09
N VAL A 708 11.01 19.29 -6.52
CA VAL A 708 9.56 19.49 -6.56
C VAL A 708 8.89 18.54 -7.56
N GLU A 709 7.83 17.88 -7.11
CA GLU A 709 6.99 16.97 -7.91
C GLU A 709 5.67 17.64 -8.34
N TYR A 710 5.10 18.49 -7.48
CA TYR A 710 3.80 19.16 -7.68
C TYR A 710 3.86 20.63 -7.27
N MET A 711 3.21 21.53 -8.01
CA MET A 711 3.37 22.98 -7.86
C MET A 711 2.05 23.70 -7.55
N LEU A 712 2.13 24.66 -6.62
CA LEU A 712 1.03 25.57 -6.27
C LEU A 712 1.37 27.00 -6.69
N LEU A 713 0.48 27.64 -7.45
CA LEU A 713 0.47 29.09 -7.65
C LEU A 713 -0.40 29.75 -6.58
N VAL A 714 0.24 30.48 -5.66
CA VAL A 714 -0.45 31.12 -4.53
C VAL A 714 -0.32 32.63 -4.66
N GLY A 715 -1.35 33.26 -5.24
CA GLY A 715 -1.35 34.70 -5.51
C GLY A 715 -0.16 35.09 -6.39
N TYR A 716 0.11 34.32 -7.43
CA TYR A 716 1.22 34.55 -8.34
C TYR A 716 0.80 35.51 -9.46
N MET A 717 1.42 36.69 -9.50
CA MET A 717 0.94 37.83 -10.30
C MET A 717 1.63 37.93 -11.67
N ARG A 718 1.90 36.78 -12.31
CA ARG A 718 2.56 36.71 -13.63
C ARG A 718 1.93 35.61 -14.48
N ILE A 719 1.78 35.91 -15.77
CA ILE A 719 1.40 34.92 -16.78
C ILE A 719 2.64 34.07 -17.10
N LEU A 720 2.48 32.76 -17.06
CA LEU A 720 3.52 31.78 -17.34
C LEU A 720 3.69 31.54 -18.84
N SER A 721 4.89 31.16 -19.25
CA SER A 721 5.21 30.79 -20.63
C SER A 721 4.63 29.42 -21.00
N LYS A 722 4.40 29.22 -22.30
CA LYS A 722 3.99 27.92 -22.84
C LYS A 722 4.96 26.79 -22.43
N GLN A 723 6.27 27.04 -22.50
CA GLN A 723 7.27 26.04 -22.12
C GLN A 723 7.16 25.61 -20.66
N PHE A 724 6.85 26.55 -19.77
CA PHE A 724 6.61 26.26 -18.36
C PHE A 724 5.34 25.42 -18.17
N CYS A 725 4.24 25.81 -18.83
CA CYS A 725 2.97 25.07 -18.75
C CYS A 725 3.09 23.66 -19.36
N ASP A 726 3.84 23.50 -20.46
CA ASP A 726 4.11 22.19 -21.07
C ASP A 726 4.92 21.29 -20.11
N TYR A 727 5.96 21.83 -19.45
CA TYR A 727 6.81 21.06 -18.54
C TYR A 727 6.10 20.65 -17.24
N TRP A 728 5.31 21.57 -16.67
CA TRP A 728 4.57 21.36 -15.43
C TRP A 728 3.12 20.89 -15.64
N GLY A 729 2.74 20.54 -16.87
CA GLY A 729 1.40 20.08 -17.23
C GLY A 729 0.93 18.93 -16.35
N GLY A 730 -0.32 18.99 -15.88
CA GLY A 730 -0.90 18.02 -14.93
C GLY A 730 -0.28 18.05 -13.52
N ARG A 731 0.72 18.91 -13.27
CA ARG A 731 1.50 19.01 -12.03
C ARG A 731 1.58 20.43 -11.46
N CYS A 732 0.80 21.37 -11.99
CA CYS A 732 0.73 22.76 -11.54
C CYS A 732 -0.72 23.20 -11.42
N ILE A 733 -1.10 23.69 -10.24
CA ILE A 733 -2.45 24.18 -9.96
C ILE A 733 -2.44 25.61 -9.44
N ASN A 734 -3.50 26.35 -9.76
CA ASN A 734 -3.74 27.72 -9.33
C ASN A 734 -5.09 27.83 -8.62
N VAL A 735 -5.19 28.77 -7.68
CA VAL A 735 -6.47 29.18 -7.08
C VAL A 735 -6.96 30.47 -7.72
N HIS A 736 -8.20 30.45 -8.19
CA HIS A 736 -8.90 31.62 -8.72
C HIS A 736 -10.05 32.03 -7.79
N PRO A 737 -10.19 33.32 -7.40
CA PRO A 737 -11.19 33.80 -6.44
C PRO A 737 -12.62 33.97 -7.04
N SER A 738 -13.02 33.10 -7.98
CA SER A 738 -14.39 32.98 -8.48
C SER A 738 -14.71 31.54 -8.91
N LEU A 739 -15.97 31.29 -9.30
CA LEU A 739 -16.42 30.02 -9.88
C LEU A 739 -16.20 30.01 -11.40
N LEU A 740 -15.07 29.48 -11.87
CA LEU A 740 -14.78 29.35 -13.30
C LEU A 740 -15.82 28.47 -14.02
N PRO A 741 -16.16 28.78 -15.29
CA PRO A 741 -15.57 29.82 -16.14
C PRO A 741 -16.11 31.24 -15.90
N LYS A 742 -17.02 31.45 -14.93
CA LYS A 742 -17.59 32.77 -14.67
C LYS A 742 -16.55 33.68 -13.98
N HIS A 743 -16.50 34.93 -14.42
CA HIS A 743 -15.57 35.95 -13.93
C HIS A 743 -14.08 35.54 -14.03
N ALA A 744 -13.74 34.74 -15.04
CA ALA A 744 -12.35 34.41 -15.38
C ALA A 744 -11.53 35.68 -15.66
N GLY A 745 -10.25 35.70 -15.29
CA GLY A 745 -9.34 36.82 -15.51
C GLY A 745 -9.52 38.03 -14.58
N GLY A 746 -10.55 38.05 -13.72
CA GLY A 746 -10.73 39.06 -12.67
C GLY A 746 -9.88 38.75 -11.43
N MET A 747 -9.32 39.77 -10.76
CA MET A 747 -8.53 39.57 -9.54
C MET A 747 -8.99 40.46 -8.39
N ASP A 748 -8.69 40.01 -7.17
CA ASP A 748 -8.84 40.78 -5.93
C ASP A 748 -10.25 41.36 -5.73
N LEU A 749 -10.42 42.64 -5.39
CA LEU A 749 -11.75 43.21 -5.14
C LEU A 749 -12.62 43.33 -6.41
N GLU A 750 -12.01 43.43 -7.59
CA GLU A 750 -12.74 43.64 -8.86
C GLU A 750 -13.60 42.42 -9.22
N VAL A 751 -13.11 41.21 -8.96
CA VAL A 751 -13.87 39.98 -9.25
C VAL A 751 -15.10 39.86 -8.34
N HIS A 752 -14.96 40.23 -7.06
CA HIS A 752 -16.06 40.18 -6.10
C HIS A 752 -17.08 41.27 -6.38
N GLN A 753 -16.64 42.46 -6.82
CA GLN A 753 -17.54 43.51 -7.28
C GLN A 753 -18.32 43.07 -8.53
N ALA A 754 -17.67 42.41 -9.49
CA ALA A 754 -18.35 41.88 -10.68
C ALA A 754 -19.42 40.83 -10.36
N VAL A 755 -19.18 39.97 -9.37
CA VAL A 755 -20.17 38.99 -8.86
C VAL A 755 -21.39 39.70 -8.26
N ILE A 756 -21.16 40.75 -7.45
CA ILE A 756 -22.23 41.56 -6.83
C ILE A 756 -23.02 42.32 -7.89
N ASP A 757 -22.34 42.97 -8.84
CA ASP A 757 -22.96 43.73 -9.93
C ASP A 757 -23.81 42.83 -10.84
N ALA A 758 -23.36 41.58 -11.05
CA ALA A 758 -24.10 40.55 -11.78
C ALA A 758 -25.26 39.94 -10.99
N LYS A 759 -25.43 40.31 -9.71
CA LYS A 759 -26.47 39.80 -8.79
C LYS A 759 -26.49 38.27 -8.70
N GLU A 760 -25.31 37.65 -8.66
CA GLU A 760 -25.22 36.21 -8.50
C GLU A 760 -25.60 35.81 -7.06
N SER A 761 -26.35 34.72 -6.92
CA SER A 761 -26.73 34.17 -5.60
C SER A 761 -25.57 33.41 -4.92
N GLU A 762 -24.53 33.09 -5.68
CA GLU A 762 -23.42 32.24 -5.27
C GLU A 762 -22.10 32.77 -5.84
N SER A 763 -21.03 32.63 -5.05
CA SER A 763 -19.65 32.90 -5.44
C SER A 763 -18.76 31.80 -4.88
N GLY A 764 -17.43 31.92 -4.98
CA GLY A 764 -16.55 30.88 -4.50
C GLY A 764 -15.12 31.00 -4.99
N CYS A 765 -14.36 29.94 -4.81
CA CYS A 765 -13.02 29.81 -5.39
C CYS A 765 -12.92 28.52 -6.22
N THR A 766 -12.07 28.57 -7.24
CA THR A 766 -11.78 27.43 -8.13
C THR A 766 -10.30 27.08 -8.06
N ILE A 767 -9.99 25.81 -7.82
CA ILE A 767 -8.67 25.23 -8.10
C ILE A 767 -8.71 24.61 -9.49
N HIS A 768 -7.81 25.02 -10.36
CA HIS A 768 -7.70 24.49 -11.73
C HIS A 768 -6.24 24.17 -12.08
N GLU A 769 -6.05 23.27 -13.03
CA GLU A 769 -4.73 23.02 -13.62
C GLU A 769 -4.29 24.23 -14.44
N VAL A 770 -3.00 24.55 -14.41
CA VAL A 770 -2.45 25.69 -15.13
C VAL A 770 -2.15 25.30 -16.57
N THR A 771 -2.73 26.02 -17.52
CA THR A 771 -2.46 25.89 -18.95
C THR A 771 -1.88 27.21 -19.49
N GLU A 772 -1.60 27.29 -20.79
CA GLU A 772 -1.20 28.55 -21.43
C GLU A 772 -2.34 29.59 -21.42
N GLU A 773 -3.59 29.12 -21.43
CA GLU A 773 -4.78 29.97 -21.32
C GLU A 773 -5.00 30.37 -19.85
N VAL A 774 -5.08 31.69 -19.62
CA VAL A 774 -5.31 32.24 -18.27
C VAL A 774 -6.68 31.78 -17.77
N ASP A 775 -6.69 31.09 -16.62
CA ASP A 775 -7.87 30.53 -15.98
C ASP A 775 -8.72 29.57 -16.85
N GLY A 776 -8.13 29.01 -17.92
CA GLY A 776 -8.81 28.14 -18.88
C GLY A 776 -8.56 26.64 -18.69
N GLY A 777 -7.75 26.26 -17.69
CA GLY A 777 -7.40 24.86 -17.47
C GLY A 777 -8.49 24.02 -16.79
N PRO A 778 -8.38 22.68 -16.84
CA PRO A 778 -9.33 21.77 -16.19
C PRO A 778 -9.54 22.09 -14.71
N ILE A 779 -10.81 22.13 -14.29
CA ILE A 779 -11.21 22.36 -12.90
C ILE A 779 -10.91 21.11 -12.06
N VAL A 780 -10.22 21.29 -10.94
CA VAL A 780 -9.87 20.22 -9.99
C VAL A 780 -10.82 20.19 -8.79
N ILE A 781 -11.10 21.38 -8.22
CA ILE A 781 -12.00 21.60 -7.08
C ILE A 781 -12.70 22.95 -7.24
N GLN A 782 -13.97 23.04 -6.86
CA GLN A 782 -14.67 24.30 -6.64
C GLN A 782 -15.31 24.30 -5.25
N LYS A 783 -15.24 25.44 -4.57
CA LYS A 783 -15.92 25.67 -3.30
C LYS A 783 -16.83 26.87 -3.44
N VAL A 784 -18.06 26.73 -2.98
CA VAL A 784 -19.13 27.71 -3.15
C VAL A 784 -19.45 28.36 -1.80
N VAL A 785 -19.72 29.66 -1.82
CA VAL A 785 -20.33 30.43 -0.73
C VAL A 785 -21.54 31.17 -1.26
N LYS A 786 -22.55 31.30 -0.40
CA LYS A 786 -23.73 32.11 -0.68
C LYS A 786 -23.37 33.60 -0.65
N VAL A 787 -23.92 34.34 -1.61
CA VAL A 787 -23.88 35.82 -1.63
C VAL A 787 -25.18 36.31 -1.00
N ASP A 788 -25.08 37.10 0.07
CA ASP A 788 -26.23 37.71 0.72
C ASP A 788 -26.44 39.15 0.22
N ASP A 789 -27.67 39.66 0.27
CA ASP A 789 -28.00 41.01 -0.24
C ASP A 789 -27.25 42.15 0.48
N SER A 790 -26.71 41.88 1.67
CA SER A 790 -25.91 42.82 2.46
C SER A 790 -24.39 42.70 2.21
N ASP A 791 -23.94 41.76 1.37
CA ASP A 791 -22.52 41.58 1.12
C ASP A 791 -21.91 42.75 0.31
N THR A 792 -20.71 43.13 0.71
CA THR A 792 -19.81 44.06 0.00
C THR A 792 -18.69 43.27 -0.66
N ALA A 793 -17.96 43.88 -1.60
CA ALA A 793 -16.81 43.21 -2.22
C ALA A 793 -15.79 42.73 -1.16
N GLU A 794 -15.60 43.49 -0.09
CA GLU A 794 -14.72 43.15 1.04
C GLU A 794 -15.24 41.98 1.90
N SER A 795 -16.54 41.95 2.22
CA SER A 795 -17.12 40.84 3.00
C SER A 795 -17.14 39.55 2.19
N LEU A 796 -17.48 39.63 0.90
CA LEU A 796 -17.47 38.49 -0.01
C LEU A 796 -16.05 37.96 -0.24
N LYS A 797 -15.06 38.84 -0.42
CA LYS A 797 -13.65 38.48 -0.48
C LYS A 797 -13.20 37.69 0.75
N SER A 798 -13.59 38.13 1.94
CA SER A 798 -13.24 37.45 3.19
C SER A 798 -13.86 36.05 3.27
N LYS A 799 -15.13 35.89 2.85
CA LYS A 799 -15.81 34.58 2.75
C LYS A 799 -15.10 33.65 1.75
N VAL A 800 -14.74 34.14 0.57
CA VAL A 800 -14.06 33.36 -0.47
C VAL A 800 -12.63 32.98 -0.06
N GLN A 801 -11.86 33.90 0.51
CA GLN A 801 -10.48 33.64 0.96
C GLN A 801 -10.39 32.55 2.03
N ALA A 802 -11.41 32.40 2.87
CA ALA A 802 -11.47 31.31 3.85
C ALA A 802 -11.58 29.92 3.19
N LEU A 803 -12.12 29.84 1.96
CA LEU A 803 -12.26 28.59 1.20
C LEU A 803 -10.99 28.21 0.44
N GLU A 804 -10.17 29.18 0.02
CA GLU A 804 -9.02 28.94 -0.88
C GLU A 804 -8.04 27.89 -0.31
N GLY A 805 -7.70 28.01 0.98
CA GLY A 805 -6.80 27.06 1.64
C GLY A 805 -7.41 25.67 1.77
N VAL A 806 -8.71 25.58 2.08
CA VAL A 806 -9.45 24.32 2.16
C VAL A 806 -9.50 23.64 0.78
N ALA A 807 -9.75 24.42 -0.28
CA ALA A 807 -9.79 23.94 -1.64
C ALA A 807 -8.42 23.40 -2.10
N PHE A 808 -7.32 24.08 -1.73
CA PHE A 808 -5.97 23.55 -1.97
C PHE A 808 -5.71 22.24 -1.24
N ILE A 809 -6.07 22.13 0.05
CA ILE A 809 -5.90 20.89 0.82
C ILE A 809 -6.62 19.74 0.12
N GLU A 810 -7.89 19.91 -0.27
CA GLU A 810 -8.64 18.87 -0.98
C GLU A 810 -8.04 18.50 -2.34
N ALA A 811 -7.60 19.49 -3.11
CA ALA A 811 -6.94 19.26 -4.39
C ALA A 811 -5.64 18.46 -4.24
N ILE A 812 -4.82 18.80 -3.24
CA ILE A 812 -3.58 18.09 -2.94
C ILE A 812 -3.88 16.69 -2.38
N GLN A 813 -4.90 16.54 -1.51
CA GLN A 813 -5.33 15.24 -1.00
C GLN A 813 -5.77 14.30 -2.13
N LYS A 814 -6.47 14.80 -3.16
CA LYS A 814 -6.79 14.01 -4.36
C LYS A 814 -5.53 13.46 -5.04
N LYS A 815 -4.43 14.23 -5.07
CA LYS A 815 -3.13 13.77 -5.61
C LYS A 815 -2.34 12.88 -4.65
N CYS A 816 -2.49 13.06 -3.33
CA CYS A 816 -1.86 12.23 -2.30
C CYS A 816 -2.60 10.90 -2.04
N LYS A 817 -3.83 10.73 -2.54
CA LYS A 817 -4.57 9.45 -2.47
C LYS A 817 -3.95 8.44 -3.44
N THR A 818 -3.60 7.26 -2.91
CA THR A 818 -3.24 6.06 -3.69
C THR A 818 -4.36 5.03 -3.68
N THR A 819 -5.51 5.35 -3.09
CA THR A 819 -6.75 4.69 -3.49
C THR A 819 -7.11 5.26 -4.86
N VAL A 820 -6.68 4.54 -5.90
CA VAL A 820 -7.33 4.60 -7.20
C VAL A 820 -8.75 4.10 -6.93
N SER A 821 -9.71 5.02 -6.87
CA SER A 821 -11.11 4.60 -6.92
C SER A 821 -11.36 3.97 -8.29
N TYR A 822 -12.40 3.16 -8.41
CA TYR A 822 -12.79 2.64 -9.73
C TYR A 822 -13.01 3.78 -10.74
N ALA A 823 -13.51 4.93 -10.26
CA ALA A 823 -13.62 6.17 -11.03
C ALA A 823 -12.27 6.76 -11.47
N ASP A 824 -11.23 6.67 -10.64
CA ASP A 824 -9.87 7.11 -11.00
C ASP A 824 -9.20 6.15 -12.00
N ALA A 825 -9.64 4.89 -12.06
CA ALA A 825 -9.30 3.96 -13.14
C ALA A 825 -10.11 4.24 -14.43
N GLY A 826 -10.91 5.31 -14.43
CA GLY A 826 -11.77 5.73 -15.53
C GLY A 826 -13.10 4.99 -15.61
N VAL A 827 -13.58 4.38 -14.51
CA VAL A 827 -14.85 3.64 -14.45
C VAL A 827 -15.89 4.26 -13.50
N SER A 828 -17.03 4.71 -14.03
CA SER A 828 -18.08 5.37 -13.24
C SER A 828 -19.21 4.42 -12.82
N ILE A 829 -19.26 4.09 -11.52
CA ILE A 829 -20.34 3.28 -10.92
C ILE A 829 -21.70 4.01 -11.02
N ASP A 830 -21.71 5.33 -10.81
CA ASP A 830 -22.93 6.14 -10.88
C ASP A 830 -23.50 6.21 -12.30
N ALA A 831 -22.64 6.28 -13.32
CA ALA A 831 -23.06 6.21 -14.72
C ALA A 831 -23.65 4.82 -15.06
N GLY A 832 -23.04 3.74 -14.55
CA GLY A 832 -23.57 2.38 -14.65
C GLY A 832 -24.96 2.23 -14.03
N ASN A 833 -25.14 2.74 -12.80
CA ASN A 833 -26.45 2.73 -12.12
C ASN A 833 -27.51 3.54 -12.89
N SER A 834 -27.12 4.70 -13.43
CA SER A 834 -28.02 5.54 -14.22
C SER A 834 -28.46 4.86 -15.52
N LEU A 835 -27.54 4.15 -16.19
CA LEU A 835 -27.86 3.35 -17.36
C LEU A 835 -28.91 2.28 -17.04
N VAL A 836 -28.71 1.51 -15.96
CA VAL A 836 -29.64 0.46 -15.53
C VAL A 836 -31.06 1.01 -15.34
N GLU A 837 -31.22 2.16 -14.66
CA GLU A 837 -32.53 2.78 -14.50
C GLU A 837 -33.18 3.19 -15.84
N MET A 838 -32.39 3.66 -16.81
CA MET A 838 -32.89 4.07 -18.12
C MET A 838 -33.36 2.90 -19.00
N ILE A 839 -32.73 1.73 -18.89
CA ILE A 839 -33.00 0.57 -19.76
C ILE A 839 -34.04 -0.40 -19.18
N LYS A 840 -34.31 -0.34 -17.86
CA LYS A 840 -35.31 -1.19 -17.17
C LYS A 840 -36.66 -1.28 -17.90
N PRO A 841 -37.27 -0.18 -18.39
CA PRO A 841 -38.55 -0.27 -19.09
C PRO A 841 -38.48 -1.06 -20.41
N ALA A 842 -37.37 -0.92 -21.15
CA ALA A 842 -37.17 -1.63 -22.41
C ALA A 842 -36.97 -3.13 -22.18
N CYS A 843 -36.17 -3.51 -21.18
CA CYS A 843 -35.95 -4.91 -20.83
C CYS A 843 -37.25 -5.58 -20.37
N LYS A 844 -38.03 -4.90 -19.52
CA LYS A 844 -39.33 -5.39 -19.03
C LYS A 844 -40.35 -5.63 -20.15
N ALA A 845 -40.24 -4.92 -21.29
CA ALA A 845 -41.10 -5.15 -22.44
C ALA A 845 -40.87 -6.52 -23.12
N THR A 846 -39.72 -7.15 -22.87
CA THR A 846 -39.35 -8.46 -23.43
C THR A 846 -39.84 -9.66 -22.61
N ARG A 847 -40.55 -9.42 -21.49
CA ARG A 847 -41.07 -10.47 -20.61
C ARG A 847 -41.82 -11.56 -21.37
N ARG A 848 -41.67 -12.81 -20.94
CA ARG A 848 -42.34 -13.97 -21.53
C ARG A 848 -42.56 -15.07 -20.48
N PRO A 849 -43.38 -16.10 -20.77
CA PRO A 849 -43.46 -17.26 -19.88
C PRO A 849 -42.06 -17.85 -19.62
N GLY A 850 -41.75 -18.03 -18.34
CA GLY A 850 -40.42 -18.47 -17.88
C GLY A 850 -39.47 -17.34 -17.50
N CYS A 851 -39.73 -16.06 -17.84
CA CYS A 851 -38.88 -14.95 -17.42
C CYS A 851 -39.58 -13.58 -17.36
N ASP A 852 -39.42 -12.88 -16.24
CA ASP A 852 -39.98 -11.56 -16.00
C ASP A 852 -39.13 -10.40 -16.56
N ALA A 853 -37.93 -10.70 -17.08
CA ALA A 853 -36.98 -9.72 -17.65
C ALA A 853 -36.65 -8.56 -16.70
N ASP A 854 -36.47 -8.88 -15.41
CA ASP A 854 -36.11 -7.91 -14.37
C ASP A 854 -34.59 -7.76 -14.25
N LEU A 855 -34.11 -6.53 -14.16
CA LEU A 855 -32.68 -6.20 -14.05
C LEU A 855 -32.32 -5.87 -12.60
N GLY A 856 -31.24 -6.49 -12.08
CA GLY A 856 -30.70 -6.17 -10.75
C GLY A 856 -30.28 -7.38 -9.89
N GLY A 857 -30.45 -8.61 -10.39
CA GLY A 857 -29.87 -9.81 -9.76
C GLY A 857 -28.46 -10.12 -10.27
N PHE A 858 -27.68 -10.92 -9.52
CA PHE A 858 -26.35 -11.40 -9.94
C PHE A 858 -26.39 -12.32 -11.18
N GLY A 859 -27.57 -12.73 -11.62
CA GLY A 859 -27.79 -13.50 -12.84
C GLY A 859 -29.27 -13.52 -13.23
N GLY A 860 -29.53 -13.68 -14.53
CA GLY A 860 -30.89 -13.85 -15.06
C GLY A 860 -31.41 -15.27 -14.81
N LEU A 861 -32.67 -15.38 -14.40
CA LEU A 861 -33.34 -16.66 -14.14
C LEU A 861 -34.35 -16.96 -15.24
N PHE A 862 -34.40 -18.23 -15.66
CA PHE A 862 -35.38 -18.71 -16.62
C PHE A 862 -36.01 -20.04 -16.16
N ASP A 863 -37.33 -20.09 -16.04
CA ASP A 863 -38.10 -21.28 -15.70
C ASP A 863 -38.59 -22.00 -16.97
N LEU A 864 -37.93 -23.13 -17.28
CA LEU A 864 -38.26 -23.98 -18.43
C LEU A 864 -39.67 -24.58 -18.34
N ALA A 865 -40.10 -24.96 -17.14
CA ALA A 865 -41.41 -25.56 -16.94
C ALA A 865 -42.52 -24.53 -17.18
N ALA A 866 -42.35 -23.30 -16.69
CA ALA A 866 -43.27 -22.19 -16.97
C ALA A 866 -43.29 -21.80 -18.45
N ALA A 867 -42.20 -22.01 -19.19
CA ALA A 867 -42.14 -21.84 -20.63
C ALA A 867 -42.72 -23.02 -21.44
N GLY A 868 -43.17 -24.10 -20.79
CA GLY A 868 -43.80 -25.25 -21.42
C GLY A 868 -42.87 -26.41 -21.77
N TYR A 869 -41.60 -26.35 -21.36
CA TYR A 869 -40.59 -27.38 -21.61
C TYR A 869 -40.46 -28.37 -20.44
N LYS A 870 -40.22 -29.66 -20.74
CA LYS A 870 -40.00 -30.71 -19.73
C LYS A 870 -38.53 -31.11 -19.70
N SER A 871 -38.00 -31.32 -18.50
CA SER A 871 -36.57 -31.59 -18.32
C SER A 871 -36.12 -32.92 -18.94
N GLU A 872 -37.01 -33.93 -19.04
CA GLU A 872 -36.64 -35.24 -19.61
C GLU A 872 -36.36 -35.23 -21.13
N ASP A 873 -37.00 -34.35 -21.91
CA ASP A 873 -36.98 -34.35 -23.37
C ASP A 873 -36.43 -33.06 -24.01
N THR A 874 -36.02 -32.09 -23.19
CA THR A 874 -35.49 -30.79 -23.65
C THR A 874 -33.96 -30.77 -23.66
N ILE A 875 -33.38 -30.18 -24.70
CA ILE A 875 -31.98 -29.78 -24.82
C ILE A 875 -31.92 -28.25 -24.81
N ILE A 876 -30.93 -27.70 -24.10
CA ILE A 876 -30.61 -26.28 -24.14
C ILE A 876 -29.52 -26.03 -25.17
N ILE A 877 -29.71 -25.01 -25.99
CA ILE A 877 -28.76 -24.56 -27.01
C ILE A 877 -28.33 -23.14 -26.65
N GLY A 878 -27.02 -22.90 -26.71
CA GLY A 878 -26.44 -21.56 -26.59
C GLY A 878 -25.86 -21.11 -27.93
N ALA A 879 -26.04 -19.85 -28.28
CA ALA A 879 -25.43 -19.19 -29.43
C ALA A 879 -24.81 -17.86 -28.99
N THR A 880 -23.61 -17.58 -29.49
CA THR A 880 -22.86 -16.37 -29.14
C THR A 880 -22.24 -15.77 -30.39
N ASP A 881 -22.45 -14.46 -30.57
CA ASP A 881 -21.84 -13.71 -31.66
C ASP A 881 -21.77 -12.21 -31.31
N GLY A 882 -21.07 -11.43 -32.15
CA GLY A 882 -20.99 -9.98 -32.07
C GLY A 882 -21.52 -9.30 -33.34
N VAL A 883 -21.45 -7.97 -33.37
CA VAL A 883 -21.83 -7.16 -34.55
C VAL A 883 -20.63 -6.95 -35.49
N GLY A 884 -19.42 -6.99 -34.96
CA GLY A 884 -18.19 -6.79 -35.71
C GLY A 884 -18.03 -5.37 -36.26
N THR A 885 -17.34 -5.22 -37.39
CA THR A 885 -16.92 -3.89 -37.89
C THR A 885 -18.06 -2.99 -38.40
N LYS A 886 -19.31 -3.46 -38.44
CA LYS A 886 -20.50 -2.61 -38.66
C LYS A 886 -20.65 -1.56 -37.57
N LEU A 887 -20.16 -1.82 -36.35
CA LEU A 887 -20.09 -0.86 -35.26
C LEU A 887 -19.37 0.44 -35.66
N ARG A 888 -18.34 0.38 -36.52
CA ARG A 888 -17.64 1.60 -36.96
C ARG A 888 -18.53 2.53 -37.77
N VAL A 889 -19.47 2.01 -38.54
CA VAL A 889 -20.46 2.83 -39.25
C VAL A 889 -21.38 3.51 -38.24
N ALA A 890 -21.88 2.75 -37.25
CA ALA A 890 -22.74 3.29 -36.19
C ALA A 890 -22.06 4.40 -35.38
N HIS A 891 -20.77 4.24 -35.03
CA HIS A 891 -19.98 5.28 -34.35
C HIS A 891 -19.85 6.55 -35.20
N MET A 892 -19.61 6.41 -36.50
CA MET A 892 -19.38 7.55 -37.40
C MET A 892 -20.66 8.34 -37.68
N THR A 893 -21.82 7.66 -37.74
CA THR A 893 -23.13 8.30 -37.97
C THR A 893 -23.88 8.64 -36.69
N LYS A 894 -23.37 8.25 -35.51
CA LYS A 894 -24.04 8.38 -34.20
C LYS A 894 -25.44 7.73 -34.14
N LYS A 895 -25.59 6.58 -34.80
CA LYS A 895 -26.85 5.80 -34.87
C LYS A 895 -26.63 4.41 -34.28
N HIS A 896 -27.03 4.24 -33.02
CA HIS A 896 -26.63 3.08 -32.21
C HIS A 896 -27.74 2.06 -31.96
N GLU A 897 -29.01 2.41 -32.18
CA GLU A 897 -30.14 1.52 -31.88
C GLU A 897 -30.19 0.30 -32.83
N SER A 898 -29.88 0.48 -34.12
CA SER A 898 -29.97 -0.62 -35.09
C SER A 898 -28.96 -1.75 -34.83
N VAL A 899 -27.77 -1.42 -34.33
CA VAL A 899 -26.74 -2.43 -34.04
C VAL A 899 -27.09 -3.31 -32.83
N GLY A 900 -27.98 -2.86 -31.94
CA GLY A 900 -28.54 -3.70 -30.90
C GLY A 900 -29.43 -4.82 -31.45
N ILE A 901 -30.22 -4.52 -32.49
CA ILE A 901 -31.03 -5.51 -33.20
C ILE A 901 -30.13 -6.49 -33.96
N ASP A 902 -29.09 -5.98 -34.63
CA ASP A 902 -28.07 -6.80 -35.30
C ASP A 902 -27.45 -7.83 -34.34
N LEU A 903 -27.11 -7.42 -33.11
CA LEU A 903 -26.50 -8.30 -32.12
C LEU A 903 -27.41 -9.49 -31.78
N VAL A 904 -28.69 -9.23 -31.56
CA VAL A 904 -29.68 -10.29 -31.30
C VAL A 904 -29.83 -11.17 -32.53
N ALA A 905 -29.97 -10.58 -33.72
CA ALA A 905 -30.16 -11.31 -34.97
C ALA A 905 -29.04 -12.31 -35.25
N MET A 906 -27.79 -11.90 -35.05
CA MET A 906 -26.63 -12.80 -35.25
C MET A 906 -26.70 -14.04 -34.36
N CYS A 907 -27.14 -13.91 -33.11
CA CYS A 907 -27.22 -15.04 -32.19
C CYS A 907 -28.48 -15.90 -32.40
N VAL A 908 -29.66 -15.28 -32.48
CA VAL A 908 -30.94 -16.03 -32.50
C VAL A 908 -31.17 -16.75 -33.83
N ASN A 909 -30.65 -16.20 -34.93
CA ASN A 909 -30.73 -16.86 -36.23
C ASN A 909 -29.81 -18.09 -36.30
N ASP A 910 -28.64 -18.05 -35.66
CA ASP A 910 -27.77 -19.23 -35.53
C ASP A 910 -28.35 -20.27 -34.57
N LEU A 911 -29.05 -19.81 -33.53
CA LEU A 911 -29.74 -20.68 -32.59
C LEU A 911 -30.89 -21.46 -33.26
N ILE A 912 -31.74 -20.77 -34.03
CA ILE A 912 -32.90 -21.41 -34.66
C ILE A 912 -32.48 -22.39 -35.76
N VAL A 913 -31.27 -22.23 -36.33
CA VAL A 913 -30.72 -23.18 -37.30
C VAL A 913 -30.57 -24.60 -36.72
N ALA A 914 -30.34 -24.72 -35.42
CA ALA A 914 -30.31 -25.99 -34.70
C ALA A 914 -31.72 -26.52 -34.30
N GLY A 915 -32.78 -25.82 -34.70
CA GLY A 915 -34.19 -26.14 -34.37
C GLY A 915 -34.66 -25.56 -33.04
N GLY A 916 -33.86 -24.73 -32.37
CA GLY A 916 -34.19 -24.18 -31.06
C GLY A 916 -35.12 -22.97 -31.10
N GLU A 917 -36.05 -22.91 -30.14
CA GLU A 917 -36.78 -21.69 -29.81
C GLU A 917 -35.91 -20.82 -28.89
N PRO A 918 -35.58 -19.56 -29.26
CA PRO A 918 -34.89 -18.65 -28.36
C PRO A 918 -35.73 -18.39 -27.11
N LEU A 919 -35.15 -18.55 -25.93
CA LEU A 919 -35.80 -18.35 -24.64
C LEU A 919 -35.39 -17.03 -24.02
N PHE A 920 -34.09 -16.80 -23.90
CA PHE A 920 -33.55 -15.56 -23.34
C PHE A 920 -32.26 -15.11 -24.02
N PHE A 921 -31.91 -13.87 -23.76
CA PHE A 921 -30.74 -13.19 -24.28
C PHE A 921 -29.99 -12.47 -23.14
N LEU A 922 -28.67 -12.50 -23.22
CA LEU A 922 -27.76 -11.71 -22.40
C LEU A 922 -26.85 -10.89 -23.31
N ASP A 923 -26.55 -9.66 -22.94
CA ASP A 923 -25.62 -8.80 -23.66
C ASP A 923 -24.34 -8.48 -22.86
N TYR A 924 -23.26 -8.20 -23.58
CA TYR A 924 -22.00 -7.71 -23.05
C TYR A 924 -21.61 -6.47 -23.85
N PHE A 925 -21.72 -5.31 -23.20
CA PHE A 925 -21.37 -4.00 -23.74
C PHE A 925 -20.04 -3.56 -23.15
N ALA A 926 -19.01 -3.44 -23.98
CA ALA A 926 -17.67 -3.03 -23.57
C ALA A 926 -17.31 -1.68 -24.19
N THR A 927 -16.86 -0.70 -23.42
CA THR A 927 -16.52 0.64 -23.94
C THR A 927 -15.27 1.22 -23.28
N GLY A 928 -14.54 2.10 -23.99
CA GLY A 928 -13.42 2.82 -23.40
C GLY A 928 -13.86 3.88 -22.39
N LYS A 929 -15.02 4.51 -22.63
CA LYS A 929 -15.66 5.44 -21.69
C LYS A 929 -17.17 5.38 -21.88
N LEU A 930 -17.91 5.21 -20.79
CA LEU A 930 -19.35 5.03 -20.80
C LEU A 930 -20.06 6.35 -21.11
N ASP A 931 -20.65 6.42 -22.30
CA ASP A 931 -21.72 7.36 -22.62
C ASP A 931 -23.06 6.67 -22.35
N VAL A 932 -23.78 7.15 -21.34
CA VAL A 932 -25.04 6.55 -20.87
C VAL A 932 -26.13 6.59 -21.96
N ASN A 933 -26.17 7.63 -22.79
CA ASN A 933 -27.20 7.74 -23.82
C ASN A 933 -26.92 6.80 -24.99
N GLU A 934 -25.65 6.67 -25.36
CA GLU A 934 -25.18 5.75 -26.41
C GLU A 934 -25.43 4.30 -26.01
N ALA A 935 -25.00 3.90 -24.81
CA ALA A 935 -25.24 2.57 -24.27
C ALA A 935 -26.75 2.26 -24.15
N ALA A 936 -27.55 3.22 -23.65
CA ALA A 936 -28.99 3.03 -23.54
C ALA A 936 -29.66 2.87 -24.92
N ALA A 937 -29.17 3.54 -25.96
CA ALA A 937 -29.65 3.37 -27.34
C ALA A 937 -29.36 1.96 -27.86
N VAL A 938 -28.14 1.44 -27.65
CA VAL A 938 -27.80 0.06 -28.03
C VAL A 938 -28.70 -0.94 -27.31
N VAL A 939 -28.85 -0.82 -25.99
CA VAL A 939 -29.66 -1.76 -25.20
C VAL A 939 -31.15 -1.70 -25.58
N ARG A 940 -31.69 -0.51 -25.91
CA ARG A 940 -33.05 -0.41 -26.48
C ARG A 940 -33.18 -1.18 -27.79
N GLY A 941 -32.15 -1.12 -28.64
CA GLY A 941 -32.05 -1.94 -29.84
C GLY A 941 -32.04 -3.45 -29.56
N ILE A 942 -31.29 -3.88 -28.54
CA ILE A 942 -31.24 -5.28 -28.10
C ILE A 942 -32.62 -5.73 -27.59
N ALA A 943 -33.30 -4.91 -26.77
CA ALA A 943 -34.64 -5.22 -26.28
C ALA A 943 -35.67 -5.33 -27.42
N GLU A 944 -35.57 -4.46 -28.43
CA GLU A 944 -36.39 -4.55 -29.64
C GLU A 944 -36.10 -5.84 -30.42
N GLY A 945 -34.82 -6.18 -30.63
CA GLY A 945 -34.41 -7.45 -31.24
C GLY A 945 -34.94 -8.67 -30.48
N CYS A 946 -34.88 -8.65 -29.15
CA CYS A 946 -35.42 -9.71 -28.29
C CYS A 946 -36.94 -9.86 -28.46
N SER A 947 -37.66 -8.72 -28.54
CA SER A 947 -39.11 -8.69 -28.80
C SER A 947 -39.48 -9.20 -30.19
N GLN A 948 -38.64 -8.94 -31.20
CA GLN A 948 -38.77 -9.52 -32.53
C GLN A 948 -38.52 -11.03 -32.54
N ALA A 949 -37.53 -11.51 -31.78
CA ALA A 949 -37.22 -12.94 -31.63
C ALA A 949 -38.21 -13.68 -30.71
N GLY A 950 -38.95 -12.95 -29.86
CA GLY A 950 -39.82 -13.53 -28.85
C GLY A 950 -39.08 -14.08 -27.63
N CYS A 951 -37.87 -13.62 -27.34
CA CYS A 951 -37.08 -14.03 -26.16
C CYS A 951 -37.00 -12.90 -25.12
N GLY A 952 -36.72 -13.25 -23.87
CA GLY A 952 -36.51 -12.25 -22.81
C GLY A 952 -35.09 -11.71 -22.80
N LEU A 953 -34.91 -10.41 -22.59
CA LEU A 953 -33.63 -9.80 -22.24
C LEU A 953 -33.50 -9.82 -20.71
N ILE A 954 -32.67 -10.72 -20.18
CA ILE A 954 -32.74 -11.13 -18.77
C ILE A 954 -31.55 -10.67 -17.93
N GLY A 955 -30.66 -9.90 -18.54
CA GLY A 955 -29.45 -9.39 -17.92
C GLY A 955 -28.36 -9.15 -18.96
N GLY A 956 -27.27 -8.55 -18.51
CA GLY A 956 -26.12 -8.25 -19.32
C GLY A 956 -25.07 -7.54 -18.48
N GLU A 957 -23.91 -7.31 -19.06
CA GLU A 957 -22.80 -6.63 -18.39
C GLU A 957 -22.40 -5.39 -19.20
N THR A 958 -22.26 -4.25 -18.51
CA THR A 958 -21.72 -3.03 -19.10
C THR A 958 -20.37 -2.73 -18.47
N ALA A 959 -19.29 -2.93 -19.25
CA ALA A 959 -17.92 -2.82 -18.79
C ALA A 959 -17.22 -1.60 -19.41
N GLU A 960 -16.82 -0.66 -18.56
CA GLU A 960 -15.96 0.46 -18.94
C GLU A 960 -14.48 0.05 -18.77
N MET A 961 -13.70 0.11 -19.85
CA MET A 961 -12.34 -0.41 -19.97
C MET A 961 -11.41 0.58 -20.71
N PRO A 962 -11.07 1.73 -20.10
CA PRO A 962 -10.34 2.86 -20.71
C PRO A 962 -8.90 2.58 -21.18
N SER A 963 -8.35 1.40 -20.84
CA SER A 963 -7.04 0.93 -21.33
C SER A 963 -7.13 -0.15 -22.41
N MET A 964 -8.33 -0.70 -22.66
CA MET A 964 -8.59 -1.75 -23.65
C MET A 964 -9.19 -1.15 -24.93
N TYR A 965 -10.11 -0.20 -24.78
CA TYR A 965 -10.79 0.50 -25.87
C TYR A 965 -10.47 1.99 -25.86
N ALA A 966 -10.39 2.61 -27.03
CA ALA A 966 -10.21 4.05 -27.14
C ALA A 966 -11.47 4.79 -26.64
N PRO A 967 -11.34 6.03 -26.11
CA PRO A 967 -12.51 6.84 -25.74
C PRO A 967 -13.47 7.02 -26.92
N GLY A 968 -14.75 6.69 -26.71
CA GLY A 968 -15.79 6.77 -27.73
C GLY A 968 -15.92 5.55 -28.64
N ASP A 969 -15.10 4.50 -28.43
CA ASP A 969 -15.28 3.18 -29.06
C ASP A 969 -15.97 2.22 -28.07
N TYR A 970 -16.92 1.43 -28.57
CA TYR A 970 -17.47 0.26 -27.89
C TYR A 970 -17.49 -1.00 -28.78
N ASP A 971 -17.53 -2.16 -28.12
CA ASP A 971 -17.72 -3.48 -28.71
C ASP A 971 -18.90 -4.21 -28.04
N LEU A 972 -19.53 -5.12 -28.78
CA LEU A 972 -20.74 -5.83 -28.37
C LEU A 972 -20.59 -7.33 -28.56
N ALA A 973 -20.94 -8.10 -27.54
CA ALA A 973 -21.16 -9.54 -27.63
C ALA A 973 -22.54 -9.92 -27.08
N GLY A 974 -23.18 -10.89 -27.70
CA GLY A 974 -24.53 -11.33 -27.40
C GLY A 974 -24.55 -12.83 -27.12
N PHE A 975 -25.43 -13.25 -26.23
CA PHE A 975 -25.56 -14.64 -25.82
C PHE A 975 -27.05 -15.01 -25.82
N SER A 976 -27.47 -15.78 -26.82
CA SER A 976 -28.81 -16.33 -26.87
C SER A 976 -28.83 -17.74 -26.30
N VAL A 977 -29.83 -18.03 -25.48
CA VAL A 977 -30.10 -19.37 -24.98
C VAL A 977 -31.52 -19.76 -25.40
N GLY A 978 -31.65 -20.98 -25.89
CA GLY A 978 -32.90 -21.52 -26.42
C GLY A 978 -33.08 -22.98 -26.03
N ALA A 979 -34.26 -23.51 -26.35
CA ALA A 979 -34.62 -24.89 -26.07
C ALA A 979 -35.13 -25.61 -27.33
N VAL A 980 -34.82 -26.90 -27.42
CA VAL A 980 -35.29 -27.79 -28.46
C VAL A 980 -35.59 -29.16 -27.86
N HIS A 981 -36.56 -29.89 -28.39
CA HIS A 981 -36.75 -31.28 -28.00
C HIS A 981 -35.67 -32.17 -28.62
N LYS A 982 -35.23 -33.21 -27.89
CA LYS A 982 -34.13 -34.11 -28.29
C LYS A 982 -34.31 -34.72 -29.69
N ASP A 983 -35.54 -35.00 -30.08
CA ASP A 983 -35.90 -35.61 -31.36
C ASP A 983 -36.10 -34.59 -32.49
N LYS A 984 -35.91 -33.28 -32.24
CA LYS A 984 -36.15 -32.16 -33.16
C LYS A 984 -34.90 -31.33 -33.47
N VAL A 985 -33.73 -31.76 -33.03
CA VAL A 985 -32.46 -31.05 -33.29
C VAL A 985 -32.13 -31.10 -34.77
N LEU A 986 -31.90 -29.95 -35.39
CA LEU A 986 -31.52 -29.84 -36.80
C LEU A 986 -30.00 -29.69 -36.98
N PRO A 987 -29.44 -30.06 -38.15
CA PRO A 987 -30.09 -30.74 -39.27
C PRO A 987 -30.42 -32.21 -38.96
N GLN A 988 -31.56 -32.70 -39.47
CA GLN A 988 -32.01 -34.08 -39.27
C GLN A 988 -32.76 -34.59 -40.49
N ASN A 989 -32.48 -35.84 -40.88
CA ASN A 989 -33.13 -36.51 -42.02
C ASN A 989 -33.00 -35.75 -43.35
N VAL A 990 -31.93 -34.98 -43.54
CA VAL A 990 -31.61 -34.30 -44.79
C VAL A 990 -31.26 -35.33 -45.86
N SER A 991 -31.93 -35.25 -47.01
CA SER A 991 -31.78 -36.23 -48.08
C SER A 991 -31.79 -35.63 -49.47
N ALA A 992 -31.22 -36.34 -50.45
CA ALA A 992 -31.35 -35.97 -51.85
C ALA A 992 -32.84 -35.96 -52.25
N GLY A 993 -33.26 -34.92 -52.96
CA GLY A 993 -34.66 -34.64 -53.29
C GLY A 993 -35.32 -33.58 -52.40
N ASP A 994 -34.73 -33.22 -51.26
CA ASP A 994 -35.19 -32.09 -50.46
C ASP A 994 -35.00 -30.76 -51.24
N VAL A 995 -35.92 -29.83 -51.02
CA VAL A 995 -36.00 -28.53 -51.71
C VAL A 995 -35.41 -27.42 -50.84
N LEU A 996 -34.68 -26.51 -51.48
CA LEU A 996 -34.08 -25.34 -50.86
C LEU A 996 -34.94 -24.10 -51.10
N LEU A 997 -35.46 -23.52 -50.02
CA LEU A 997 -36.20 -22.26 -50.05
C LEU A 997 -35.35 -21.14 -49.42
N GLY A 998 -35.26 -19.98 -50.08
CA GLY A 998 -34.54 -18.81 -49.60
C GLY A 998 -35.47 -17.74 -49.04
N LEU A 999 -35.14 -17.16 -47.89
CA LEU A 999 -35.79 -15.98 -47.37
C LEU A 999 -34.97 -14.72 -47.66
N PRO A 1000 -35.61 -13.59 -48.00
CA PRO A 1000 -34.92 -12.36 -48.34
C PRO A 1000 -34.18 -11.78 -47.13
N SER A 1001 -32.97 -11.26 -47.36
CA SER A 1001 -32.27 -10.40 -46.40
C SER A 1001 -32.83 -8.98 -46.42
N SER A 1002 -32.76 -8.27 -45.30
CA SER A 1002 -33.08 -6.84 -45.20
C SER A 1002 -32.04 -5.92 -45.85
N GLY A 1003 -30.82 -6.43 -46.10
CA GLY A 1003 -29.69 -5.68 -46.62
C GLY A 1003 -28.41 -6.46 -46.41
N VAL A 1004 -27.32 -5.75 -46.09
CA VAL A 1004 -26.06 -6.37 -45.71
C VAL A 1004 -26.12 -6.78 -44.25
N HIS A 1005 -26.01 -8.08 -43.98
CA HIS A 1005 -25.93 -8.58 -42.62
C HIS A 1005 -24.59 -8.19 -41.96
N SER A 1006 -24.50 -8.25 -40.63
CA SER A 1006 -23.37 -7.70 -39.85
C SER A 1006 -21.97 -8.16 -40.28
N ASN A 1007 -21.84 -9.40 -40.78
CA ASN A 1007 -20.58 -9.93 -41.28
C ASN A 1007 -20.21 -9.37 -42.68
N GLY A 1008 -18.92 -9.11 -42.91
CA GLY A 1008 -18.39 -8.59 -44.18
C GLY A 1008 -18.19 -7.07 -44.23
N PHE A 1009 -18.57 -6.34 -43.16
CA PHE A 1009 -18.49 -4.86 -43.12
C PHE A 1009 -17.08 -4.28 -43.25
N SER A 1010 -16.02 -5.06 -42.99
CA SER A 1010 -14.65 -4.61 -43.26
C SER A 1010 -14.41 -4.33 -44.74
N LEU A 1011 -14.94 -5.19 -45.62
CA LEU A 1011 -14.88 -4.96 -47.06
C LEU A 1011 -15.85 -3.85 -47.47
N VAL A 1012 -17.07 -3.83 -46.93
CA VAL A 1012 -18.07 -2.77 -47.22
C VAL A 1012 -17.48 -1.38 -46.98
N ARG A 1013 -16.85 -1.16 -45.83
CA ARG A 1013 -16.22 0.13 -45.48
C ARG A 1013 -15.12 0.52 -46.47
N LYS A 1014 -14.30 -0.45 -46.89
CA LYS A 1014 -13.26 -0.23 -47.91
C LYS A 1014 -13.86 0.10 -49.28
N LEU A 1015 -15.04 -0.44 -49.62
CA LEU A 1015 -15.73 -0.11 -50.88
C LEU A 1015 -16.36 1.29 -50.85
N VAL A 1016 -16.91 1.71 -49.70
CA VAL A 1016 -17.38 3.09 -49.48
C VAL A 1016 -16.22 4.08 -49.67
N GLU A 1017 -15.07 3.80 -49.04
CA GLU A 1017 -13.84 4.60 -49.21
C GLU A 1017 -13.36 4.60 -50.66
N LYS A 1018 -13.31 3.44 -51.32
CA LYS A 1018 -12.91 3.31 -52.75
C LYS A 1018 -13.85 4.09 -53.68
N ALA A 1019 -15.13 4.19 -53.34
CA ALA A 1019 -16.10 4.98 -54.08
C ALA A 1019 -16.05 6.47 -53.74
N ASN A 1020 -15.16 6.89 -52.82
CA ASN A 1020 -15.02 8.25 -52.33
C ASN A 1020 -16.34 8.83 -51.77
N LEU A 1021 -17.07 7.99 -51.03
CA LEU A 1021 -18.32 8.34 -50.35
C LEU A 1021 -18.08 8.50 -48.85
N ASP A 1022 -18.82 9.43 -48.24
CA ASP A 1022 -18.97 9.52 -46.78
C ASP A 1022 -20.32 8.93 -46.35
N TYR A 1023 -20.46 8.50 -45.10
CA TYR A 1023 -21.69 7.90 -44.58
C TYR A 1023 -22.88 8.86 -44.59
N GLU A 1024 -22.65 10.17 -44.50
CA GLU A 1024 -23.68 11.20 -44.64
C GLU A 1024 -24.01 11.56 -46.10
N SER A 1025 -23.31 10.95 -47.07
CA SER A 1025 -23.59 11.16 -48.50
C SER A 1025 -24.95 10.56 -48.87
N ALA A 1026 -25.63 11.15 -49.86
CA ALA A 1026 -26.83 10.58 -50.42
C ALA A 1026 -26.55 9.15 -50.95
N CYS A 1027 -27.40 8.20 -50.58
CA CYS A 1027 -27.21 6.80 -50.94
C CYS A 1027 -27.34 6.57 -52.46
N PRO A 1028 -26.29 6.07 -53.16
CA PRO A 1028 -26.31 5.96 -54.62
C PRO A 1028 -27.08 4.74 -55.14
N TRP A 1029 -27.35 3.74 -54.29
CA TRP A 1029 -28.10 2.53 -54.67
C TRP A 1029 -29.54 2.52 -54.17
N ASP A 1030 -29.90 3.35 -53.19
CA ASP A 1030 -31.27 3.46 -52.69
C ASP A 1030 -31.63 4.91 -52.32
N LYS A 1031 -32.45 5.55 -53.16
CA LYS A 1031 -32.89 6.93 -52.97
C LYS A 1031 -33.80 7.11 -51.75
N ASN A 1032 -34.44 6.04 -51.28
CA ASN A 1032 -35.39 6.10 -50.16
C ASN A 1032 -34.68 5.95 -48.80
N ALA A 1033 -33.46 5.41 -48.78
CA ALA A 1033 -32.68 5.25 -47.56
C ALA A 1033 -32.16 6.60 -47.00
N GLY A 1034 -32.14 7.67 -47.80
CA GLY A 1034 -31.56 8.95 -47.40
C GLY A 1034 -30.04 8.96 -47.57
N THR A 1035 -29.30 8.43 -46.59
CA THR A 1035 -27.83 8.42 -46.61
C THR A 1035 -27.23 7.03 -46.82
N VAL A 1036 -25.95 6.97 -47.19
CA VAL A 1036 -25.16 5.73 -47.25
C VAL A 1036 -25.17 5.02 -45.90
N GLY A 1037 -25.00 5.77 -44.80
CA GLY A 1037 -25.05 5.28 -43.44
C GLY A 1037 -26.39 4.66 -43.08
N ASP A 1038 -27.51 5.31 -43.43
CA ASP A 1038 -28.86 4.79 -43.19
C ASP A 1038 -29.10 3.45 -43.88
N SER A 1039 -28.72 3.34 -45.16
CA SER A 1039 -28.87 2.08 -45.90
C SER A 1039 -28.02 0.96 -45.28
N LEU A 1040 -26.75 1.24 -44.97
CA LEU A 1040 -25.82 0.25 -44.42
C LEU A 1040 -26.14 -0.13 -42.96
N LEU A 1041 -26.77 0.75 -42.19
CA LEU A 1041 -27.21 0.48 -40.82
C LEU A 1041 -28.58 -0.18 -40.72
N THR A 1042 -29.20 -0.55 -41.84
CA THR A 1042 -30.38 -1.42 -41.85
C THR A 1042 -30.09 -2.67 -41.03
N PRO A 1043 -30.89 -2.99 -39.98
CA PRO A 1043 -30.64 -4.15 -39.13
C PRO A 1043 -30.68 -5.47 -39.90
N THR A 1044 -29.83 -6.41 -39.51
CA THR A 1044 -29.90 -7.82 -39.90
C THR A 1044 -31.28 -8.36 -39.52
N LYS A 1045 -31.95 -9.03 -40.46
CA LYS A 1045 -33.31 -9.51 -40.26
C LYS A 1045 -33.34 -10.70 -39.28
N ILE A 1046 -34.31 -10.71 -38.37
CA ILE A 1046 -34.56 -11.82 -37.43
C ILE A 1046 -35.62 -12.75 -38.04
N TYR A 1047 -35.27 -14.02 -38.22
CA TYR A 1047 -36.13 -15.02 -38.90
C TYR A 1047 -36.91 -15.93 -37.95
N VAL A 1048 -36.81 -15.70 -36.64
CA VAL A 1048 -37.38 -16.60 -35.63
C VAL A 1048 -38.89 -16.76 -35.79
N LYS A 1049 -39.63 -15.65 -35.90
CA LYS A 1049 -41.10 -15.67 -36.00
C LYS A 1049 -41.62 -16.42 -37.23
N CYS A 1050 -40.94 -16.33 -38.37
CA CYS A 1050 -41.36 -17.02 -39.59
C CYS A 1050 -40.94 -18.49 -39.64
N CYS A 1051 -39.80 -18.86 -39.06
CA CYS A 1051 -39.32 -20.25 -39.07
C CYS A 1051 -39.93 -21.13 -37.97
N LEU A 1052 -40.25 -20.56 -36.81
CA LEU A 1052 -40.75 -21.33 -35.66
C LEU A 1052 -42.05 -22.12 -35.93
N PRO A 1053 -43.06 -21.62 -36.67
CA PRO A 1053 -44.25 -22.39 -37.03
C PRO A 1053 -43.93 -23.64 -37.86
N LEU A 1054 -42.93 -23.57 -38.75
CA LEU A 1054 -42.51 -24.69 -39.59
C LEU A 1054 -41.75 -25.74 -38.76
N LEU A 1055 -40.93 -25.31 -37.80
CA LEU A 1055 -40.28 -26.20 -36.83
C LEU A 1055 -41.30 -26.96 -35.99
N LYS A 1056 -42.33 -26.26 -35.48
CA LYS A 1056 -43.42 -26.88 -34.68
C LYS A 1056 -44.25 -27.91 -35.46
N LYS A 1057 -44.24 -27.84 -36.80
CA LYS A 1057 -44.91 -28.79 -37.70
C LYS A 1057 -43.97 -29.85 -38.30
N ASP A 1058 -42.72 -29.91 -37.87
CA ASP A 1058 -41.72 -30.88 -38.38
C ASP A 1058 -41.47 -30.82 -39.89
N MET A 1059 -41.60 -29.63 -40.49
CA MET A 1059 -41.49 -29.44 -41.94
C MET A 1059 -40.07 -29.24 -42.44
N LEU A 1060 -39.14 -28.91 -41.55
CA LEU A 1060 -37.76 -28.56 -41.89
C LEU A 1060 -36.84 -29.74 -41.57
N THR A 1061 -36.00 -30.12 -42.54
CA THR A 1061 -34.90 -31.08 -42.33
C THR A 1061 -33.58 -30.36 -42.04
N GLY A 1062 -33.49 -29.07 -42.36
CA GLY A 1062 -32.35 -28.22 -42.04
C GLY A 1062 -32.64 -26.74 -42.30
N LEU A 1063 -31.79 -25.88 -41.76
CA LEU A 1063 -31.83 -24.43 -41.88
C LEU A 1063 -30.40 -23.90 -42.03
N SER A 1064 -30.18 -22.78 -42.69
CA SER A 1064 -28.86 -22.14 -42.75
C SER A 1064 -29.01 -20.62 -42.75
N HIS A 1065 -28.52 -19.96 -41.70
CA HIS A 1065 -28.40 -18.52 -41.64
C HIS A 1065 -27.26 -18.06 -42.56
N ILE A 1066 -27.56 -17.16 -43.49
CA ILE A 1066 -26.60 -16.70 -44.49
C ILE A 1066 -26.07 -15.32 -44.08
N THR A 1067 -24.79 -15.29 -43.71
CA THR A 1067 -24.10 -14.06 -43.27
C THR A 1067 -22.70 -13.98 -43.90
N GLY A 1068 -21.64 -14.09 -43.10
CA GLY A 1068 -20.25 -14.17 -43.56
C GLY A 1068 -19.92 -15.60 -43.97
N GLY A 1069 -19.17 -15.75 -45.06
CA GLY A 1069 -19.03 -17.04 -45.75
C GLY A 1069 -20.11 -17.28 -46.82
N GLY A 1070 -21.18 -16.46 -46.80
CA GLY A 1070 -22.26 -16.47 -47.76
C GLY A 1070 -22.89 -17.85 -48.00
N LEU A 1071 -23.52 -18.04 -49.15
CA LEU A 1071 -24.18 -19.31 -49.49
C LEU A 1071 -23.19 -20.49 -49.54
N LEU A 1072 -21.96 -20.25 -50.01
CA LEU A 1072 -20.99 -21.30 -50.26
C LEU A 1072 -20.40 -21.91 -48.99
N GLU A 1073 -20.21 -21.14 -47.91
CA GLU A 1073 -19.64 -21.66 -46.67
C GLU A 1073 -20.69 -21.90 -45.57
N ASN A 1074 -21.83 -21.22 -45.58
CA ASN A 1074 -22.86 -21.40 -44.55
C ASN A 1074 -23.74 -22.62 -44.81
N LEU A 1075 -24.26 -22.78 -46.03
CA LEU A 1075 -25.18 -23.87 -46.37
C LEU A 1075 -24.61 -25.28 -46.12
N PRO A 1076 -23.32 -25.58 -46.41
CA PRO A 1076 -22.73 -26.89 -46.10
C PRO A 1076 -22.84 -27.34 -44.64
N ARG A 1077 -22.91 -26.39 -43.68
CA ARG A 1077 -23.02 -26.70 -42.24
C ARG A 1077 -24.32 -27.42 -41.89
N SER A 1078 -25.31 -27.33 -42.79
CA SER A 1078 -26.64 -27.93 -42.64
C SER A 1078 -26.84 -29.15 -43.53
N LEU A 1079 -25.78 -29.62 -44.20
CA LEU A 1079 -25.81 -30.75 -45.13
C LEU A 1079 -24.93 -31.90 -44.61
N PRO A 1080 -25.41 -33.17 -44.65
CA PRO A 1080 -24.55 -34.32 -44.42
C PRO A 1080 -23.53 -34.46 -45.56
N SER A 1081 -22.44 -35.19 -45.31
CA SER A 1081 -21.32 -35.30 -46.24
C SER A 1081 -21.66 -35.94 -47.58
N ASN A 1082 -22.75 -36.70 -47.68
CA ASN A 1082 -23.18 -37.45 -48.86
C ASN A 1082 -24.18 -36.72 -49.76
N VAL A 1083 -24.57 -35.48 -49.43
CA VAL A 1083 -25.46 -34.66 -50.27
C VAL A 1083 -24.79 -33.34 -50.63
N LYS A 1084 -25.21 -32.76 -51.76
CA LYS A 1084 -24.82 -31.42 -52.21
C LYS A 1084 -26.05 -30.61 -52.57
N ALA A 1085 -25.95 -29.29 -52.48
CA ALA A 1085 -26.97 -28.34 -52.88
C ALA A 1085 -26.74 -27.89 -54.32
N GLU A 1086 -27.71 -28.14 -55.21
CA GLU A 1086 -27.71 -27.59 -56.56
C GLU A 1086 -28.58 -26.34 -56.61
N ILE A 1087 -27.95 -25.16 -56.66
CA ILE A 1087 -28.63 -23.86 -56.66
C ILE A 1087 -28.99 -23.50 -58.10
N THR A 1088 -30.23 -23.78 -58.49
CA THR A 1088 -30.77 -23.54 -59.85
C THR A 1088 -31.42 -22.18 -60.00
N GLY A 1089 -31.70 -21.48 -58.89
CA GLY A 1089 -32.23 -20.12 -58.87
C GLY A 1089 -31.64 -19.28 -57.75
N HIS A 1090 -31.50 -17.98 -57.99
CA HIS A 1090 -31.09 -16.99 -56.99
C HIS A 1090 -31.97 -15.73 -57.15
N PRO A 1091 -32.34 -15.03 -56.07
CA PRO A 1091 -33.09 -13.78 -56.20
C PRO A 1091 -32.34 -12.72 -57.02
N PRO A 1092 -33.04 -11.73 -57.61
CA PRO A 1092 -32.38 -10.57 -58.20
C PRO A 1092 -31.47 -9.91 -57.18
N LEU A 1093 -30.23 -9.61 -57.57
CA LEU A 1093 -29.23 -9.07 -56.65
C LEU A 1093 -29.69 -7.69 -56.14
N PRO A 1094 -29.86 -7.49 -54.81
CA PRO A 1094 -30.29 -6.20 -54.28
C PRO A 1094 -29.31 -5.09 -54.67
N ALA A 1095 -29.84 -3.86 -54.86
CA ALA A 1095 -29.08 -2.74 -55.42
C ALA A 1095 -27.76 -2.44 -54.68
N VAL A 1096 -27.73 -2.64 -53.36
CA VAL A 1096 -26.51 -2.49 -52.56
C VAL A 1096 -25.43 -3.50 -52.94
N PHE A 1097 -25.77 -4.76 -53.16
CA PHE A 1097 -24.81 -5.80 -53.57
C PHE A 1097 -24.40 -5.65 -55.03
N SER A 1098 -25.33 -5.23 -55.90
CA SER A 1098 -25.00 -4.88 -57.30
C SER A 1098 -23.99 -3.73 -57.37
N TRP A 1099 -24.19 -2.70 -56.53
CA TRP A 1099 -23.21 -1.63 -56.36
C TRP A 1099 -21.88 -2.14 -55.82
N MET A 1100 -21.88 -2.98 -54.77
CA MET A 1100 -20.64 -3.55 -54.21
C MET A 1100 -19.88 -4.39 -55.23
N LYS A 1101 -20.57 -5.23 -56.00
CA LYS A 1101 -19.99 -6.05 -57.07
C LYS A 1101 -19.32 -5.16 -58.13
N GLN A 1102 -20.02 -4.10 -58.55
CA GLN A 1102 -19.49 -3.13 -59.53
C GLN A 1102 -18.26 -2.38 -59.01
N ILE A 1103 -18.27 -1.88 -57.77
CA ILE A 1103 -17.16 -1.12 -57.20
C ILE A 1103 -15.98 -2.01 -56.83
N SER A 1104 -16.23 -3.21 -56.31
CA SER A 1104 -15.19 -4.14 -55.88
C SER A 1104 -14.46 -4.77 -57.06
N GLY A 1105 -15.19 -5.15 -58.12
CA GLY A 1105 -14.70 -5.97 -59.21
C GLY A 1105 -14.59 -7.46 -58.86
N LEU A 1106 -15.23 -7.89 -57.76
CA LEU A 1106 -15.31 -9.31 -57.37
C LEU A 1106 -16.17 -10.09 -58.37
N ASP A 1107 -15.77 -11.34 -58.61
CA ASP A 1107 -16.57 -12.28 -59.38
C ASP A 1107 -17.70 -12.89 -58.54
N ASP A 1108 -18.59 -13.66 -59.19
CA ASP A 1108 -19.75 -14.27 -58.54
C ASP A 1108 -19.34 -15.19 -57.40
N TYR A 1109 -18.23 -15.91 -57.54
CA TYR A 1109 -17.74 -16.84 -56.52
C TYR A 1109 -17.34 -16.10 -55.25
N GLU A 1110 -16.52 -15.06 -55.36
CA GLU A 1110 -16.10 -14.26 -54.22
C GLU A 1110 -17.26 -13.49 -53.58
N MET A 1111 -18.21 -13.00 -54.38
CA MET A 1111 -19.44 -12.39 -53.85
C MET A 1111 -20.24 -13.39 -53.02
N LEU A 1112 -20.47 -14.61 -53.54
CA LEU A 1112 -21.23 -15.69 -52.89
C LEU A 1112 -20.55 -16.29 -51.66
N ARG A 1113 -19.23 -16.15 -51.58
CA ARG A 1113 -18.43 -16.53 -50.41
C ARG A 1113 -18.34 -15.42 -49.36
N THR A 1114 -18.52 -14.16 -49.74
CA THR A 1114 -18.31 -13.03 -48.82
C THR A 1114 -19.60 -12.52 -48.21
N PHE A 1115 -20.68 -12.45 -48.99
CA PHE A 1115 -21.92 -11.78 -48.62
C PHE A 1115 -23.15 -12.69 -48.73
N ASN A 1116 -24.24 -12.24 -48.10
CA ASN A 1116 -25.54 -12.90 -48.17
C ASN A 1116 -26.28 -12.66 -49.51
N ASN A 1117 -25.86 -11.65 -50.30
CA ASN A 1117 -26.34 -11.37 -51.66
C ASN A 1117 -27.87 -11.31 -51.85
N GLY A 1118 -28.63 -10.99 -50.81
CA GLY A 1118 -30.10 -10.93 -50.89
C GLY A 1118 -30.82 -12.13 -50.27
N VAL A 1119 -30.12 -13.22 -49.96
CA VAL A 1119 -30.66 -14.38 -49.23
C VAL A 1119 -30.15 -14.33 -47.81
N GLY A 1120 -31.02 -14.21 -46.81
CA GLY A 1120 -30.60 -14.17 -45.40
C GLY A 1120 -30.77 -15.49 -44.64
N MET A 1121 -31.65 -16.38 -45.10
CA MET A 1121 -31.86 -17.70 -44.49
C MET A 1121 -32.23 -18.71 -45.59
N VAL A 1122 -31.69 -19.92 -45.52
CA VAL A 1122 -32.06 -21.04 -46.40
C VAL A 1122 -32.77 -22.12 -45.57
N LEU A 1123 -33.90 -22.59 -46.06
CA LEU A 1123 -34.71 -23.65 -45.47
C LEU A 1123 -34.59 -24.90 -46.34
N ILE A 1124 -34.33 -26.05 -45.70
CA ILE A 1124 -34.32 -27.36 -46.35
C ILE A 1124 -35.63 -28.06 -45.98
N VAL A 1125 -36.46 -28.31 -46.99
CA VAL A 1125 -37.85 -28.77 -46.83
C VAL A 1125 -38.05 -30.01 -47.69
N LYS A 1126 -38.78 -31.00 -47.19
CA LYS A 1126 -39.14 -32.16 -48.02
C LYS A 1126 -40.02 -31.73 -49.19
N SER A 1127 -39.84 -32.37 -50.34
CA SER A 1127 -40.52 -31.99 -51.59
C SER A 1127 -42.05 -32.03 -51.50
N ASP A 1128 -42.62 -32.86 -50.64
CA ASP A 1128 -44.06 -33.07 -50.47
C ASP A 1128 -44.77 -32.02 -49.60
N VAL A 1129 -44.01 -31.20 -48.84
CA VAL A 1129 -44.58 -30.17 -47.94
C VAL A 1129 -44.20 -28.73 -48.32
N VAL A 1130 -43.57 -28.53 -49.48
CA VAL A 1130 -43.08 -27.21 -49.95
C VAL A 1130 -44.20 -26.16 -50.03
N ASP A 1131 -45.34 -26.50 -50.62
CA ASP A 1131 -46.45 -25.55 -50.80
C ASP A 1131 -47.10 -25.15 -49.46
N GLU A 1132 -47.19 -26.10 -48.52
CA GLU A 1132 -47.67 -25.82 -47.16
C GLU A 1132 -46.67 -24.93 -46.41
N ALA A 1133 -45.37 -25.23 -46.51
CA ALA A 1133 -44.31 -24.42 -45.90
C ALA A 1133 -44.32 -22.97 -46.43
N LYS A 1134 -44.46 -22.78 -47.75
CA LYS A 1134 -44.60 -21.44 -48.35
C LYS A 1134 -45.85 -20.70 -47.87
N THR A 1135 -46.95 -21.41 -47.65
CA THR A 1135 -48.20 -20.82 -47.14
C THR A 1135 -48.00 -20.32 -45.71
N LEU A 1136 -47.40 -21.13 -44.84
CA LEU A 1136 -47.12 -20.76 -43.45
C LEU A 1136 -46.12 -19.60 -43.34
N LEU A 1137 -45.11 -19.54 -44.22
CA LEU A 1137 -44.19 -18.42 -44.28
C LEU A 1137 -44.92 -17.10 -44.60
N ARG A 1138 -45.83 -17.11 -45.58
CA ARG A 1138 -46.66 -15.93 -45.91
C ARG A 1138 -47.60 -15.54 -44.76
N GLU A 1139 -48.23 -16.51 -44.11
CA GLU A 1139 -49.06 -16.27 -42.92
C GLU A 1139 -48.25 -15.66 -41.75
N ALA A 1140 -46.97 -16.01 -41.66
CA ALA A 1140 -46.04 -15.44 -40.69
C ALA A 1140 -45.40 -14.10 -41.13
N GLY A 1141 -45.84 -13.53 -42.26
CA GLY A 1141 -45.41 -12.21 -42.75
C GLY A 1141 -44.29 -12.22 -43.79
N GLU A 1142 -43.90 -13.39 -44.31
CA GLU A 1142 -42.92 -13.50 -45.40
C GLU A 1142 -43.61 -13.60 -46.76
N ASP A 1143 -43.89 -12.44 -47.37
CA ASP A 1143 -44.56 -12.37 -48.68
C ASP A 1143 -43.71 -12.92 -49.83
N VAL A 1144 -42.38 -12.93 -49.67
CA VAL A 1144 -41.42 -13.34 -50.70
C VAL A 1144 -40.62 -14.53 -50.19
N VAL A 1145 -40.69 -15.63 -50.94
CA VAL A 1145 -39.91 -16.86 -50.71
C VAL A 1145 -39.32 -17.29 -52.05
N TYR A 1146 -38.01 -17.53 -52.08
CA TYR A 1146 -37.28 -17.88 -53.30
C TYR A 1146 -37.13 -19.40 -53.42
N ASP A 1147 -37.40 -19.95 -54.59
CA ASP A 1147 -37.02 -21.32 -54.95
C ASP A 1147 -35.55 -21.34 -55.36
N LEU A 1148 -34.67 -21.78 -54.47
CA LEU A 1148 -33.22 -21.73 -54.71
C LEU A 1148 -32.71 -22.96 -55.45
N GLY A 1149 -33.28 -24.13 -55.18
CA GLY A 1149 -32.80 -25.37 -55.78
C GLY A 1149 -33.21 -26.62 -55.02
N VAL A 1150 -32.44 -27.69 -55.23
CA VAL A 1150 -32.69 -29.02 -54.65
C VAL A 1150 -31.39 -29.65 -54.16
N LEU A 1151 -31.50 -30.56 -53.20
CA LEU A 1151 -30.38 -31.41 -52.78
C LEU A 1151 -30.25 -32.62 -53.71
N THR A 1152 -29.01 -32.93 -54.10
CA THR A 1152 -28.67 -34.12 -54.91
C THR A 1152 -27.59 -34.93 -54.21
N GLU A 1153 -27.36 -36.16 -54.68
CA GLU A 1153 -26.28 -37.00 -54.16
C GLU A 1153 -24.92 -36.39 -54.50
N ARG A 1154 -24.03 -36.32 -53.51
CA ARG A 1154 -22.65 -35.85 -53.69
C ARG A 1154 -21.74 -37.03 -54.02
N GLN A 1155 -20.98 -36.92 -55.11
CA GLN A 1155 -20.04 -37.95 -55.53
C GLN A 1155 -18.59 -37.54 -55.21
N GLY A 1156 -17.86 -38.36 -54.44
CA GLY A 1156 -16.44 -38.13 -54.14
C GLY A 1156 -16.17 -36.77 -53.47
N ASP A 1157 -15.19 -36.03 -54.01
CA ASP A 1157 -14.73 -34.73 -53.48
C ASP A 1157 -15.44 -33.53 -54.14
N GLU A 1158 -16.62 -33.72 -54.74
CA GLU A 1158 -17.42 -32.62 -55.31
C GLU A 1158 -17.66 -31.49 -54.29
N GLU A 1159 -17.82 -30.24 -54.73
CA GLU A 1159 -18.23 -29.16 -53.83
C GLU A 1159 -19.63 -29.42 -53.26
N GLN A 1160 -19.86 -29.03 -52.00
CA GLN A 1160 -21.17 -29.23 -51.35
C GLN A 1160 -22.24 -28.23 -51.81
N VAL A 1161 -21.84 -27.14 -52.47
CA VAL A 1161 -22.75 -26.16 -53.07
C VAL A 1161 -22.34 -25.94 -54.52
N GLU A 1162 -23.22 -26.28 -55.44
CA GLU A 1162 -23.03 -26.12 -56.88
C GLU A 1162 -23.99 -25.05 -57.41
N MET A 1163 -23.44 -23.92 -57.85
CA MET A 1163 -24.21 -22.84 -58.47
C MET A 1163 -24.49 -23.16 -59.94
N LYS A 1164 -25.76 -23.37 -60.29
CA LYS A 1164 -26.24 -23.58 -61.68
C LYS A 1164 -26.89 -22.33 -62.29
N CYS A 1165 -26.86 -21.22 -61.57
CA CYS A 1165 -27.32 -19.89 -61.99
C CYS A 1165 -26.25 -18.83 -61.68
N SER A 1166 -26.31 -17.68 -62.36
CA SER A 1166 -25.42 -16.54 -62.12
C SER A 1166 -26.04 -15.54 -61.14
N LEU A 1167 -25.21 -14.76 -60.43
CA LEU A 1167 -25.67 -13.59 -59.68
C LEU A 1167 -26.00 -12.46 -60.68
N ALA A 1168 -27.27 -12.40 -61.11
CA ALA A 1168 -27.79 -11.40 -62.04
C ALA A 1168 -28.46 -10.21 -61.32
#